data_AF-A0A371HWS5-F1
#
_entry.id   AF-A0A371HWS5-F1
#
_cell.length_a   1.000
_cell.length_b   1.000
_cell.length_c   1.000
_cell.angle_alpha   90.00
_cell.angle_beta   90.00
_cell.angle_gamma   90.00
#
_symmetry.space_group_name_H-M   'P 1'
#
loop_
_entity.id
_entity.type
_entity.pdbx_description
1 polymer ?
#
loop_
_entity_poly.entity_id
_entity_poly.type
_entity_poly.pdbx_seq_one_letter_code
_entity_poly.pdbx_strand_id
1 'polypeptide(L)'
;ISEGRAIYVGYFPASKAITVVVVNPYQNKDLSPTFLERQFHDACQALSIEPPLRNDINFKVDYVAHVKDAETMMQRAINGHSHGRENHVPMVAVIECPNVQLVKLGIRALDDFPCLSVPYNARDSQYQILGWQQVAAKIGMQRCAASVQWLNKRINLSRYAHVPLGNFELDWLIFTADVFFSRALHDNQQVLWISDDGLPDLGGINGEQNCFIDEVHQPVLTYPGAYRNITVELKIHHLAVNALLKYNLVNEMEGGTLLGFGHELDSGTFSMNDQNGFDESTSCVQAFRVLKQLIQRCLADAVTSGNVYADAILEHLYRWLCSPKSKLHDPALHQLLHKVMQKVFALLLAEFRKLGATIVFANFSKIIIDTGKYDLSRAKAYCDSLLRTIQSRDLFEWIELVPLQFWCSLLFMDQYNYGGIPVKSDEAMNAESQICIISSWNIAKYLPKNIQDPFHFFVSQFIYIPWNYAQKQAAIKASLQNGDSCTPSINVGAAEAFESEIMEYIKGQISSYFTHALLGMVHDIGLHMKGMSRSENSRNISSGLPQLMGNAHRGDAALEFIKYVCAVLALDQSVQHEVWVLRKNLLKYVGVREFAPEAEFHDPCHSFVLPNVIFSYCNDHRDLDLCHDSDLLTEEWLSAVPECGQPYDREVMENALLQIVRQRERLYHLQDLVCVRCHQVKAAHLAEHCVCGGSFRCKEDASEFHEKMHVFLNIASRQKFQLLQECTSWIRTEDRLNLAVKLFKG
;
A
#
# COMPACT_ATOMS: atom_id res chain seq x y z
N ILE A 1 14.49 -20.76 16.66
CA ILE A 1 15.76 -21.52 16.78
C ILE A 1 15.42 -22.98 16.48
N SER A 2 15.50 -23.38 15.22
CA SER A 2 15.14 -24.72 14.75
C SER A 2 16.29 -25.70 15.02
N GLU A 3 16.02 -26.77 15.76
CA GLU A 3 16.84 -27.99 15.87
C GLU A 3 18.29 -27.85 16.41
N GLY A 4 18.56 -26.85 17.27
CA GLY A 4 19.86 -26.73 17.95
C GLY A 4 21.05 -26.42 17.03
N ARG A 5 20.79 -26.00 15.78
CA ARG A 5 21.79 -25.56 14.80
C ARG A 5 21.93 -24.05 14.85
N ALA A 6 23.16 -23.55 14.91
CA ALA A 6 23.44 -22.12 14.92
C ALA A 6 24.86 -21.86 14.39
N ILE A 7 25.11 -20.65 13.91
CA ILE A 7 26.46 -20.16 13.61
C ILE A 7 26.66 -18.82 14.31
N TYR A 8 27.76 -18.70 15.06
CA TYR A 8 28.19 -17.45 15.68
C TYR A 8 29.40 -16.95 14.92
N VAL A 9 29.39 -15.68 14.53
CA VAL A 9 30.51 -15.04 13.84
C VAL A 9 30.92 -13.80 14.62
N GLY A 10 32.20 -13.74 15.01
CA GLY A 10 32.81 -12.58 15.65
C GLY A 10 33.87 -11.97 14.74
N TYR A 11 33.69 -10.71 14.37
CA TYR A 11 34.66 -9.95 13.60
C TYR A 11 35.31 -8.87 14.48
N PHE A 12 36.64 -8.91 14.54
CA PHE A 12 37.47 -8.01 15.33
C PHE A 12 38.44 -7.26 14.41
N PRO A 13 38.03 -6.10 13.84
CA PRO A 13 38.84 -5.35 12.87
C PRO A 13 40.21 -4.94 13.42
N ALA A 14 40.27 -4.50 14.68
CA ALA A 14 41.51 -4.03 15.31
C ALA A 14 42.56 -5.14 15.48
N SER A 15 42.12 -6.36 15.75
CA SER A 15 42.99 -7.54 15.88
C SER A 15 43.11 -8.33 14.57
N LYS A 16 42.50 -7.84 13.49
CA LYS A 16 42.38 -8.51 12.18
C LYS A 16 42.02 -9.98 12.32
N ALA A 17 40.97 -10.28 13.08
CA ALA A 17 40.56 -11.66 13.35
C ALA A 17 39.05 -11.87 13.11
N ILE A 18 38.71 -13.00 12.51
CA ILE A 18 37.33 -13.50 12.37
C ILE A 18 37.25 -14.87 13.02
N THR A 19 36.39 -15.00 14.03
CA THR A 19 36.12 -16.26 14.73
C THR A 19 34.72 -16.75 14.37
N VAL A 20 34.62 -17.98 13.88
CA VAL A 20 33.35 -18.64 13.54
C VAL A 20 33.16 -19.86 14.42
N VAL A 21 32.04 -19.93 15.13
CA VAL A 21 31.66 -21.09 15.96
C VAL A 21 30.39 -21.71 15.41
N VAL A 22 30.49 -22.94 14.92
CA VAL A 22 29.36 -23.69 14.36
C VAL A 22 28.79 -24.62 15.43
N VAL A 23 27.52 -24.43 15.76
CA VAL A 23 26.75 -25.34 16.60
C VAL A 23 26.08 -26.37 15.72
N ASN A 24 26.56 -27.61 15.78
CA ASN A 24 26.02 -28.72 15.01
C ASN A 24 25.99 -30.01 15.85
N PRO A 25 24.81 -30.54 16.21
CA PRO A 25 24.72 -31.80 16.95
C PRO A 25 25.18 -33.03 16.15
N TYR A 26 25.22 -32.95 14.81
CA TYR A 26 25.49 -34.10 13.92
C TYR A 26 26.96 -34.22 13.46
N GLN A 27 27.90 -33.48 14.06
CA GLN A 27 29.36 -33.54 13.85
C GLN A 27 29.92 -33.42 12.41
N ASN A 28 29.10 -33.16 11.39
CA ASN A 28 29.58 -32.87 10.03
C ASN A 28 30.31 -31.52 9.98
N LYS A 29 31.47 -31.48 9.33
CA LYS A 29 32.35 -30.30 9.20
C LYS A 29 32.53 -29.92 7.73
N ASP A 30 31.88 -28.84 7.30
CA ASP A 30 31.88 -28.42 5.89
C ASP A 30 32.66 -27.12 5.63
N LEU A 31 33.13 -26.43 6.69
CA LEU A 31 33.82 -25.14 6.61
C LEU A 31 35.33 -25.27 6.82
N SER A 32 36.10 -24.61 5.93
CA SER A 32 37.53 -24.36 6.09
C SER A 32 37.82 -22.86 6.23
N PRO A 33 38.91 -22.47 6.92
CA PRO A 33 39.36 -21.07 6.98
C PRO A 33 39.59 -20.45 5.59
N THR A 34 40.13 -21.23 4.64
CA THR A 34 40.35 -20.80 3.26
C THR A 34 39.06 -20.51 2.49
N PHE A 35 37.98 -21.22 2.80
CA PHE A 35 36.66 -20.95 2.24
C PHE A 35 36.12 -19.62 2.76
N LEU A 36 36.23 -19.36 4.07
CA LEU A 36 35.79 -18.11 4.69
C LEU A 36 36.54 -16.89 4.15
N GLU A 37 37.87 -17.00 4.00
CA GLU A 37 38.69 -15.92 3.43
C GLU A 37 38.22 -15.55 2.02
N ARG A 38 37.94 -16.56 1.18
CA ARG A 38 37.41 -16.33 -0.17
C ARG A 38 36.04 -15.65 -0.14
N GLN A 39 35.11 -16.14 0.69
CA GLN A 39 33.77 -15.54 0.78
C GLN A 39 33.80 -14.11 1.34
N PHE A 40 34.70 -13.82 2.28
CA PHE A 40 34.88 -12.46 2.81
C PHE A 40 35.45 -11.51 1.76
N HIS A 41 36.43 -11.96 0.98
CA HIS A 41 36.99 -11.17 -0.12
C HIS A 41 35.95 -10.89 -1.21
N ASP A 42 35.21 -11.92 -1.63
CA ASP A 42 34.11 -11.79 -2.60
C ASP A 42 33.03 -10.82 -2.08
N ALA A 43 32.74 -10.82 -0.77
CA ALA A 43 31.82 -9.88 -0.14
C ALA A 43 32.34 -8.44 -0.15
N CYS A 44 33.63 -8.21 0.17
CA CYS A 44 34.23 -6.88 0.09
C CYS A 44 34.19 -6.32 -1.33
N GLN A 45 34.49 -7.14 -2.33
CA GLN A 45 34.40 -6.76 -3.75
C GLN A 45 32.96 -6.40 -4.15
N ALA A 46 31.97 -7.19 -3.73
CA ALA A 46 30.55 -6.91 -4.00
C ALA A 46 30.09 -5.59 -3.36
N LEU A 47 30.64 -5.22 -2.21
CA LEU A 47 30.33 -3.98 -1.48
C LEU A 47 31.20 -2.78 -1.91
N SER A 48 32.03 -2.94 -2.94
CA SER A 48 33.00 -1.93 -3.41
C SER A 48 33.94 -1.41 -2.29
N ILE A 49 34.25 -2.27 -1.31
CA ILE A 49 35.21 -1.99 -0.24
C ILE A 49 36.58 -2.48 -0.73
N GLU A 50 37.63 -1.67 -0.56
CA GLU A 50 39.00 -2.13 -0.83
C GLU A 50 39.28 -3.38 0.02
N PRO A 51 39.47 -4.56 -0.63
CA PRO A 51 39.62 -5.77 0.14
C PRO A 51 40.99 -5.77 0.83
N PRO A 52 41.07 -6.23 2.09
CA PRO A 52 42.35 -6.41 2.75
C PRO A 52 43.23 -7.37 1.94
N LEU A 53 44.55 -7.19 2.03
CA LEU A 53 45.53 -8.09 1.41
C LEU A 53 45.27 -9.54 1.85
N ARG A 54 45.47 -10.51 0.94
CA ARG A 54 45.35 -11.95 1.29
C ARG A 54 46.27 -12.29 2.46
N ASN A 55 45.77 -13.08 3.42
CA ASN A 55 46.40 -13.40 4.72
C ASN A 55 46.49 -12.28 5.76
N ASP A 56 45.88 -11.11 5.56
CA ASP A 56 45.91 -10.03 6.57
C ASP A 56 44.93 -10.27 7.72
N ILE A 57 43.92 -11.14 7.54
CA ILE A 57 42.92 -11.50 8.55
C ILE A 57 43.08 -12.96 8.96
N ASN A 58 43.13 -13.22 10.27
CA ASN A 58 43.17 -14.57 10.83
C ASN A 58 41.76 -15.15 10.97
N PHE A 59 41.48 -16.26 10.27
CA PHE A 59 40.20 -16.96 10.30
C PHE A 59 40.27 -18.21 11.19
N LYS A 60 39.45 -18.25 12.24
CA LYS A 60 39.33 -19.41 13.15
C LYS A 60 37.94 -20.04 13.05
N VAL A 61 37.88 -21.37 12.92
CA VAL A 61 36.62 -22.13 12.86
C VAL A 61 36.60 -23.21 13.94
N ASP A 62 35.65 -23.11 14.87
CA ASP A 62 35.42 -24.08 15.94
C ASP A 62 34.04 -24.74 15.78
N TYR A 63 33.93 -26.02 16.13
CA TYR A 63 32.68 -26.79 16.08
C TYR A 63 32.28 -27.25 17.47
N VAL A 64 31.01 -27.05 17.83
CA VAL A 64 30.44 -27.41 19.12
C VAL A 64 29.10 -28.12 18.97
N ALA A 65 28.79 -28.99 19.94
CA ALA A 65 27.53 -29.73 19.95
C ALA A 65 26.37 -28.92 20.56
N HIS A 66 26.67 -28.04 21.53
CA HIS A 66 25.67 -27.29 22.28
C HIS A 66 25.86 -25.77 22.16
N VAL A 67 24.74 -25.05 22.23
CA VAL A 67 24.72 -23.57 22.15
C VAL A 67 25.50 -22.93 23.30
N LYS A 68 25.39 -23.47 24.52
CA LYS A 68 26.13 -22.98 25.70
C LYS A 68 27.65 -23.03 25.51
N ASP A 69 28.15 -24.09 24.88
CA ASP A 69 29.59 -24.21 24.59
C ASP A 69 30.02 -23.13 23.58
N ALA A 70 29.16 -22.82 22.60
CA ALA A 70 29.38 -21.74 21.64
C ALA A 70 29.47 -20.37 22.33
N GLU A 71 28.53 -20.08 23.23
CA GLU A 71 28.49 -18.85 24.02
C GLU A 71 29.76 -18.69 24.87
N THR A 72 30.21 -19.76 25.55
CA THR A 72 31.46 -19.71 26.35
C THR A 72 32.72 -19.55 25.50
N MET A 73 32.75 -20.09 24.27
CA MET A 73 33.87 -19.89 23.34
C MET A 73 33.89 -18.45 22.81
N MET A 74 32.72 -17.92 22.46
CA MET A 74 32.59 -16.54 22.01
C MET A 74 32.95 -15.55 23.11
N GLN A 75 32.53 -15.82 24.36
CA GLN A 75 32.93 -15.04 25.53
C GLN A 75 34.45 -15.04 25.73
N ARG A 76 35.11 -16.21 25.57
CA ARG A 76 36.58 -16.31 25.63
C ARG A 76 37.26 -15.53 24.50
N ALA A 77 36.71 -15.56 23.28
CA ALA A 77 37.24 -14.81 22.15
C ALA A 77 37.13 -13.28 22.38
N ILE A 78 35.97 -12.81 22.83
CA ILE A 78 35.75 -11.39 23.17
C ILE A 78 36.71 -10.95 24.28
N ASN A 79 36.84 -11.72 25.36
CA ASN A 79 37.76 -11.39 26.46
C ASN A 79 39.22 -11.40 26.01
N GLY A 80 39.62 -12.36 25.18
CA GLY A 80 40.98 -12.47 24.66
C GLY A 80 41.39 -11.30 23.77
N HIS A 81 40.45 -10.71 23.02
CA HIS A 81 40.72 -9.56 22.14
C HIS A 81 40.51 -8.20 22.82
N SER A 82 39.70 -8.15 23.88
CA SER A 82 39.46 -6.94 24.67
C SER A 82 40.52 -6.68 25.75
N HIS A 83 41.08 -7.73 26.37
CA HIS A 83 42.03 -7.61 27.48
C HIS A 83 43.51 -7.79 27.05
N GLY A 84 43.78 -7.79 25.74
CA GLY A 84 45.14 -7.79 25.21
C GLY A 84 45.88 -6.50 25.60
N ARG A 85 47.11 -6.63 26.12
CA ARG A 85 47.93 -5.58 26.79
C ARG A 85 48.18 -4.27 26.00
N GLU A 86 47.73 -4.15 24.76
CA GLU A 86 47.99 -2.99 23.87
C GLU A 86 46.73 -2.22 23.43
N ASN A 87 45.51 -2.72 23.71
CA ASN A 87 44.26 -2.15 23.16
C ASN A 87 43.31 -1.61 24.24
N HIS A 88 43.71 -0.55 24.95
CA HIS A 88 42.80 0.25 25.81
C HIS A 88 41.96 1.25 24.98
N VAL A 89 41.46 0.81 23.83
CA VAL A 89 40.65 1.64 22.93
C VAL A 89 39.17 1.43 23.30
N PRO A 90 38.34 2.49 23.34
CA PRO A 90 36.90 2.33 23.52
C PRO A 90 36.33 1.43 22.42
N MET A 91 35.74 0.30 22.81
CA MET A 91 35.12 -0.67 21.90
C MET A 91 33.61 -0.56 21.95
N VAL A 92 32.96 -0.79 20.81
CA VAL A 92 31.50 -0.85 20.66
C VAL A 92 31.16 -2.20 20.06
N ALA A 93 30.17 -2.88 20.63
CA ALA A 93 29.69 -4.16 20.10
C ALA A 93 28.55 -3.92 19.10
N VAL A 94 28.72 -4.38 17.86
CA VAL A 94 27.64 -4.36 16.84
C VAL A 94 27.08 -5.77 16.72
N ILE A 95 25.80 -5.93 17.02
CA ILE A 95 25.14 -7.23 17.15
C ILE A 95 24.00 -7.33 16.14
N GLU A 96 24.07 -8.33 15.26
CA GLU A 96 23.00 -8.67 14.32
C GLU A 96 22.44 -10.04 14.70
N CYS A 97 21.26 -10.08 15.32
CA CYS A 97 20.60 -11.33 15.67
C CYS A 97 19.09 -11.15 15.91
N PRO A 98 18.30 -12.24 15.87
CA PRO A 98 16.87 -12.18 16.13
C PRO A 98 16.49 -11.68 17.53
N ASN A 99 17.29 -12.04 18.55
CA ASN A 99 17.03 -11.64 19.93
C ASN A 99 18.34 -11.31 20.65
N VAL A 100 18.63 -10.00 20.70
CA VAL A 100 19.84 -9.46 21.33
C VAL A 100 19.88 -9.76 22.84
N GLN A 101 18.72 -9.77 23.50
CA GLN A 101 18.64 -10.02 24.94
C GLN A 101 19.05 -11.45 25.29
N LEU A 102 18.64 -12.44 24.49
CA LEU A 102 19.06 -13.83 24.68
C LEU A 102 20.57 -14.00 24.49
N VAL A 103 21.16 -13.34 23.48
CA VAL A 103 22.62 -13.39 23.25
C VAL A 103 23.37 -12.74 24.42
N LYS A 104 22.90 -11.60 24.95
CA LYS A 104 23.50 -10.95 26.12
C LYS A 104 23.46 -11.83 27.37
N LEU A 105 22.34 -12.52 27.61
CA LEU A 105 22.21 -13.46 28.73
C LEU A 105 23.20 -14.63 28.63
N GLY A 106 23.48 -15.12 27.43
CA GLY A 106 24.45 -16.18 27.16
C GLY A 106 25.91 -15.70 27.20
N ILE A 107 26.19 -14.50 26.67
CA ILE A 107 27.54 -13.94 26.52
C ILE A 107 27.66 -12.67 27.39
N ARG A 108 27.90 -12.87 28.69
CA ARG A 108 27.99 -11.77 29.67
C ARG A 108 29.12 -10.76 29.41
N ALA A 109 30.14 -11.13 28.63
CA ALA A 109 31.19 -10.18 28.22
C ALA A 109 30.64 -9.01 27.39
N LEU A 110 29.45 -9.13 26.82
CA LEU A 110 28.81 -8.03 26.08
C LEU A 110 28.27 -6.92 26.98
N ASP A 111 28.06 -7.19 28.28
CA ASP A 111 27.56 -6.20 29.23
C ASP A 111 28.59 -5.10 29.53
N ASP A 112 29.87 -5.38 29.31
CA ASP A 112 30.98 -4.43 29.50
C ASP A 112 31.08 -3.40 28.35
N PHE A 113 30.31 -3.56 27.26
CA PHE A 113 30.38 -2.73 26.06
C PHE A 113 29.03 -2.10 25.68
N PRO A 114 29.02 -0.87 25.12
CA PRO A 114 27.83 -0.35 24.46
C PRO A 114 27.49 -1.22 23.26
N CYS A 115 26.27 -1.77 23.25
CA CYS A 115 25.80 -2.69 22.21
C CYS A 115 24.84 -1.97 21.24
N LEU A 116 25.14 -2.03 19.95
CA LEU A 116 24.30 -1.56 18.87
C LEU A 116 23.60 -2.75 18.21
N SER A 117 22.28 -2.68 18.08
CA SER A 117 21.50 -3.71 17.38
C SER A 117 21.37 -3.36 15.91
N VAL A 118 21.79 -4.28 15.04
CA VAL A 118 21.52 -4.24 13.60
C VAL A 118 20.21 -5.01 13.33
N PRO A 119 19.29 -4.47 12.50
CA PRO A 119 18.13 -5.23 12.05
C PRO A 119 18.57 -6.51 11.34
N TYR A 120 18.03 -7.66 11.76
CA TYR A 120 18.33 -8.95 11.16
C TYR A 120 17.36 -9.27 10.02
N ASN A 121 17.81 -9.99 8.99
CA ASN A 121 16.92 -10.53 7.97
C ASN A 121 16.45 -11.94 8.36
N ALA A 122 15.14 -12.15 8.47
CA ALA A 122 14.56 -13.45 8.81
C ALA A 122 14.91 -14.56 7.80
N ARG A 123 15.17 -14.20 6.53
CA ARG A 123 15.59 -15.16 5.48
C ARG A 123 16.97 -15.75 5.73
N ASP A 124 17.83 -15.07 6.47
CA ASP A 124 19.17 -15.57 6.78
C ASP A 124 19.10 -16.85 7.64
N SER A 125 17.96 -17.08 8.30
CA SER A 125 17.65 -18.30 9.06
C SER A 125 16.90 -19.38 8.26
N GLN A 126 16.58 -19.13 6.99
CA GLN A 126 15.86 -20.06 6.11
C GLN A 126 16.85 -20.76 5.17
N TYR A 127 17.33 -21.93 5.59
CA TYR A 127 18.25 -22.74 4.79
C TYR A 127 17.85 -24.22 4.75
N GLN A 128 18.17 -24.88 3.63
CA GLN A 128 17.97 -26.32 3.48
C GLN A 128 18.90 -27.09 4.43
N ILE A 129 18.51 -28.30 4.85
CA ILE A 129 19.27 -29.11 5.81
C ILE A 129 20.65 -29.53 5.26
N LEU A 130 20.78 -29.66 3.95
CA LEU A 130 22.04 -30.01 3.29
C LEU A 130 22.80 -28.74 2.91
N GLY A 131 24.10 -28.68 3.22
CA GLY A 131 24.97 -27.56 2.84
C GLY A 131 24.72 -26.24 3.59
N TRP A 132 23.87 -26.24 4.63
CA TRP A 132 23.51 -25.04 5.38
C TRP A 132 24.71 -24.30 5.98
N GLN A 133 25.76 -25.01 6.38
CA GLN A 133 26.94 -24.41 6.99
C GLN A 133 27.62 -23.43 6.02
N GLN A 134 27.79 -23.83 4.75
CA GLN A 134 28.43 -23.01 3.72
C GLN A 134 27.58 -21.77 3.38
N VAL A 135 26.26 -21.94 3.30
CA VAL A 135 25.32 -20.83 3.04
C VAL A 135 25.32 -19.83 4.20
N ALA A 136 25.18 -20.31 5.43
CA ALA A 136 25.17 -19.47 6.63
C ALA A 136 26.52 -18.77 6.85
N ALA A 137 27.64 -19.46 6.61
CA ALA A 137 28.98 -18.87 6.68
C ALA A 137 29.19 -17.78 5.63
N LYS A 138 28.72 -17.99 4.38
CA LYS A 138 28.76 -16.98 3.33
C LYS A 138 28.00 -15.71 3.74
N ILE A 139 26.78 -15.86 4.26
CA ILE A 139 25.97 -14.74 4.78
C ILE A 139 26.71 -14.04 5.92
N GLY A 140 27.23 -14.80 6.89
CA GLY A 140 27.99 -14.24 8.02
C GLY A 140 29.20 -13.41 7.57
N MET A 141 29.94 -13.86 6.54
CA MET A 141 31.06 -13.10 5.97
C MET A 141 30.59 -11.81 5.28
N GLN A 142 29.47 -11.86 4.54
CA GLN A 142 28.85 -10.68 3.93
C GLN A 142 28.45 -9.63 4.97
N ARG A 143 27.82 -10.06 6.08
CA ARG A 143 27.45 -9.17 7.19
C ARG A 143 28.66 -8.57 7.90
N CYS A 144 29.71 -9.37 8.11
CA CYS A 144 30.96 -8.88 8.69
C CYS A 144 31.59 -7.77 7.82
N ALA A 145 31.65 -7.96 6.50
CA ALA A 145 32.15 -6.94 5.58
C ALA A 145 31.27 -5.67 5.59
N ALA A 146 29.95 -5.82 5.63
CA ALA A 146 29.00 -4.70 5.65
C ALA A 146 28.95 -3.93 6.99
N SER A 147 29.34 -4.57 8.11
CA SER A 147 29.19 -4.03 9.46
C SER A 147 29.86 -2.66 9.68
N VAL A 148 31.04 -2.43 9.07
CA VAL A 148 31.78 -1.17 9.20
C VAL A 148 31.08 -0.04 8.44
N GLN A 149 30.59 -0.31 7.22
CA GLN A 149 29.81 0.66 6.44
C GLN A 149 28.51 1.01 7.19
N TRP A 150 27.83 0.01 7.76
CA TRP A 150 26.63 0.22 8.56
C TRP A 150 26.91 1.09 9.79
N LEU A 151 27.99 0.82 10.53
CA LEU A 151 28.38 1.60 11.70
C LEU A 151 28.68 3.05 11.31
N ASN A 152 29.40 3.29 10.23
CA ASN A 152 29.69 4.64 9.74
C ASN A 152 28.42 5.41 9.36
N LYS A 153 27.45 4.74 8.70
CA LYS A 153 26.12 5.33 8.44
C LYS A 153 25.40 5.68 9.74
N ARG A 154 25.40 4.78 10.73
CA ARG A 154 24.79 5.01 12.06
C ARG A 154 25.46 6.18 12.81
N ILE A 155 26.77 6.35 12.67
CA ILE A 155 27.51 7.49 13.25
C ILE A 155 27.09 8.80 12.60
N ASN A 156 26.97 8.84 11.27
CA ASN A 156 26.53 10.04 10.56
C ASN A 156 25.08 10.41 10.92
N LEU A 157 24.20 9.40 11.06
CA LEU A 157 22.84 9.60 11.56
C LEU A 157 22.83 10.16 12.99
N SER A 158 23.63 9.60 13.90
CA SER A 158 23.77 10.07 15.28
C SER A 158 24.25 11.52 15.37
N ARG A 159 25.18 11.91 14.49
CA ARG A 159 25.64 13.31 14.38
C ARG A 159 24.53 14.24 13.90
N TYR A 160 23.72 13.81 12.95
CA TYR A 160 22.60 14.61 12.44
C TYR A 160 21.45 14.74 13.46
N ALA A 161 21.03 13.61 14.07
CA ALA A 161 19.96 13.61 15.05
C ALA A 161 20.38 14.16 16.41
N HIS A 162 21.69 14.33 16.66
CA HIS A 162 22.25 14.63 17.98
C HIS A 162 21.75 13.66 19.07
N VAL A 163 21.77 12.35 18.77
CA VAL A 163 21.37 11.27 19.71
C VAL A 163 22.53 10.29 19.87
N PRO A 164 22.83 9.79 21.09
CA PRO A 164 23.83 8.75 21.29
C PRO A 164 23.57 7.49 20.45
N LEU A 165 24.63 6.88 19.92
CA LEU A 165 24.56 5.74 18.98
C LEU A 165 23.69 4.58 19.46
N GLY A 166 23.73 4.27 20.76
CA GLY A 166 23.04 3.13 21.36
C GLY A 166 21.56 3.34 21.66
N ASN A 167 21.05 4.58 21.52
CA ASN A 167 19.69 4.90 21.95
C ASN A 167 18.66 4.86 20.80
N PHE A 168 19.12 4.66 19.57
CA PHE A 168 18.21 4.57 18.43
C PHE A 168 17.49 3.23 18.40
N GLU A 169 16.19 3.30 18.14
CA GLU A 169 15.35 2.14 17.89
C GLU A 169 15.62 1.53 16.49
N LEU A 170 14.96 0.40 16.19
CA LEU A 170 15.06 -0.29 14.89
C LEU A 170 14.58 0.63 13.76
N ASP A 171 13.44 1.28 13.97
CA ASP A 171 12.90 2.28 13.07
C ASP A 171 13.45 3.67 13.43
N TRP A 172 14.62 3.96 12.87
CA TRP A 172 15.31 5.21 13.17
C TRP A 172 14.59 6.43 12.61
N LEU A 173 13.74 6.28 11.59
CA LEU A 173 13.02 7.39 10.96
C LEU A 173 11.99 7.98 11.91
N ILE A 174 11.09 7.13 12.43
CA ILE A 174 10.07 7.50 13.42
C ILE A 174 10.75 8.07 14.66
N PHE A 175 11.77 7.38 15.17
CA PHE A 175 12.50 7.81 16.36
C PHE A 175 13.17 9.19 16.18
N THR A 176 13.80 9.43 15.03
CA THR A 176 14.47 10.73 14.78
C THR A 176 13.45 11.85 14.63
N ALA A 177 12.32 11.58 13.96
CA ALA A 177 11.23 12.53 13.85
C ALA A 177 10.62 12.87 15.22
N ASP A 178 10.40 11.88 16.10
CA ASP A 178 9.94 12.08 17.48
C ASP A 178 10.92 12.95 18.29
N VAL A 179 12.23 12.72 18.15
CA VAL A 179 13.26 13.51 18.83
C VAL A 179 13.28 14.94 18.33
N PHE A 180 13.17 15.16 17.02
CA PHE A 180 13.13 16.50 16.45
C PHE A 180 11.85 17.25 16.82
N PHE A 181 10.71 16.57 16.80
CA PHE A 181 9.44 17.18 17.16
C PHE A 181 9.35 17.48 18.65
N SER A 182 9.78 16.57 19.55
CA SER A 182 9.83 16.84 20.99
C SER A 182 10.72 18.03 21.34
N ARG A 183 11.89 18.16 20.69
CA ARG A 183 12.76 19.35 20.85
C ARG A 183 12.06 20.61 20.37
N ALA A 184 11.43 20.58 19.20
CA ALA A 184 10.72 21.74 18.67
C ALA A 184 9.52 22.14 19.55
N LEU A 185 8.78 21.18 20.09
CA LEU A 185 7.69 21.42 21.05
C LEU A 185 8.23 22.05 22.34
N HIS A 186 9.33 21.51 22.88
CA HIS A 186 9.98 22.02 24.08
C HIS A 186 10.48 23.46 23.90
N ASP A 187 11.14 23.75 22.77
CA ASP A 187 11.64 25.10 22.45
C ASP A 187 10.51 26.13 22.34
N ASN A 188 9.31 25.69 21.93
CA ASN A 188 8.09 26.50 21.87
C ASN A 188 7.26 26.45 23.16
N GLN A 189 7.79 25.92 24.26
CA GLN A 189 7.13 25.82 25.57
C GLN A 189 5.78 25.06 25.53
N GLN A 190 5.67 24.06 24.67
CA GLN A 190 4.49 23.19 24.60
C GLN A 190 4.64 21.94 25.50
N VAL A 191 3.50 21.38 25.89
CA VAL A 191 3.44 20.13 26.66
C VAL A 191 3.72 18.94 25.74
N LEU A 192 4.46 17.95 26.24
CA LEU A 192 4.72 16.69 25.55
C LEU A 192 3.68 15.64 25.98
N TRP A 193 3.02 14.98 25.02
CA TRP A 193 2.00 13.93 25.24
C TRP A 193 2.55 12.52 24.97
N ILE A 194 3.79 12.26 25.38
CA ILE A 194 4.50 11.02 25.09
C ILE A 194 3.76 9.81 25.65
N SER A 195 3.56 8.79 24.81
CA SER A 195 2.92 7.54 25.20
C SER A 195 3.52 6.35 24.45
N ASP A 196 3.57 5.19 25.12
CA ASP A 196 4.00 3.93 24.52
C ASP A 196 2.83 3.13 23.93
N ASP A 197 1.58 3.50 24.24
CA ASP A 197 0.36 2.78 23.83
C ASP A 197 -0.22 3.28 22.50
N GLY A 198 0.46 4.22 21.83
CA GLY A 198 0.01 4.82 20.56
C GLY A 198 -1.20 5.75 20.70
N LEU A 199 -1.52 6.19 21.93
CA LEU A 199 -2.54 7.19 22.21
C LEU A 199 -1.91 8.35 22.98
N PRO A 200 -2.17 9.62 22.60
CA PRO A 200 -1.55 10.77 23.26
C PRO A 200 -1.95 10.85 24.74
N ASP A 201 -0.99 11.16 25.62
CA ASP A 201 -1.30 11.42 27.03
C ASP A 201 -1.92 12.81 27.21
N LEU A 202 -3.25 12.82 27.33
CA LEU A 202 -4.05 14.02 27.54
C LEU A 202 -4.43 14.25 29.02
N GLY A 203 -3.75 13.60 29.97
CA GLY A 203 -3.89 13.90 31.40
C GLY A 203 -5.11 13.28 32.08
N GLY A 204 -5.51 12.06 31.70
CA GLY A 204 -6.45 11.24 32.47
C GLY A 204 -7.92 11.29 32.04
N ILE A 205 -8.23 11.80 30.85
CA ILE A 205 -9.51 11.51 30.21
C ILE A 205 -9.46 10.03 29.80
N ASN A 206 -10.12 9.16 30.59
CA ASN A 206 -10.18 7.72 30.35
C ASN A 206 -10.40 7.44 28.86
N GLY A 207 -9.52 6.63 28.27
CA GLY A 207 -9.31 6.41 26.82
C GLY A 207 -10.47 5.79 26.02
N GLU A 208 -11.71 6.02 26.42
CA GLU A 208 -12.90 5.58 25.71
C GLU A 208 -13.44 6.64 24.74
N GLN A 209 -13.14 7.93 24.93
CA GLN A 209 -13.71 9.03 24.13
C GLN A 209 -12.84 9.53 22.97
N ASN A 210 -11.51 9.44 23.05
CA ASN A 210 -10.61 10.01 22.03
C ASN A 210 -9.97 8.93 21.13
N CYS A 211 -10.38 7.68 21.30
CA CYS A 211 -9.91 6.54 20.48
C CYS A 211 -10.64 6.45 19.13
N PHE A 212 -11.38 7.49 18.73
CA PHE A 212 -12.16 7.46 17.50
C PHE A 212 -11.41 8.19 16.40
N ILE A 213 -11.39 7.57 15.23
CA ILE A 213 -11.03 8.17 13.94
C ILE A 213 -9.53 8.10 13.61
N ASP A 214 -8.99 6.88 13.55
CA ASP A 214 -7.79 6.61 12.73
C ASP A 214 -8.14 5.99 11.36
N GLU A 215 -9.39 5.56 11.14
CA GLU A 215 -9.89 5.21 9.80
C GLU A 215 -10.20 6.46 8.99
N VAL A 216 -9.11 7.12 8.62
CA VAL A 216 -9.12 8.23 7.71
C VAL A 216 -9.26 7.66 6.29
N HIS A 217 -10.45 7.83 5.70
CA HIS A 217 -10.75 7.29 4.39
C HIS A 217 -10.03 8.11 3.30
N GLN A 218 -9.04 7.49 2.65
CA GLN A 218 -8.38 8.10 1.50
C GLN A 218 -9.40 8.33 0.37
N PRO A 219 -9.42 9.51 -0.26
CA PRO A 219 -10.32 9.77 -1.37
C PRO A 219 -9.89 8.95 -2.59
N VAL A 220 -10.69 7.96 -2.95
CA VAL A 220 -10.55 7.22 -4.21
C VAL A 220 -11.65 7.68 -5.15
N LEU A 221 -11.26 8.32 -6.25
CA LEU A 221 -12.15 8.73 -7.32
C LEU A 221 -11.94 7.80 -8.51
N THR A 222 -12.98 7.03 -8.83
CA THR A 222 -12.98 6.09 -9.95
C THR A 222 -14.08 6.50 -10.89
N TYR A 223 -13.74 6.71 -12.16
CA TYR A 223 -14.70 6.92 -13.25
C TYR A 223 -14.59 5.72 -14.21
N PRO A 224 -15.43 4.70 -14.04
CA PRO A 224 -15.44 3.55 -14.93
C PRO A 224 -15.83 3.99 -16.35
N GLY A 225 -15.08 3.52 -17.35
CA GLY A 225 -15.24 4.00 -18.71
C GLY A 225 -14.33 3.33 -19.73
N ALA A 226 -14.70 3.47 -21.01
CA ALA A 226 -13.83 3.15 -22.14
C ALA A 226 -13.17 4.43 -22.67
N TYR A 227 -11.89 4.60 -22.38
CA TYR A 227 -11.08 5.74 -22.79
C TYR A 227 -10.26 5.37 -24.03
N ARG A 228 -10.71 5.87 -25.19
CA ARG A 228 -10.10 5.55 -26.51
C ARG A 228 -9.02 6.52 -26.95
N ASN A 229 -8.87 7.60 -26.20
CA ASN A 229 -7.84 8.60 -26.36
C ASN A 229 -6.60 8.19 -25.56
N ILE A 230 -5.48 8.88 -25.78
CA ILE A 230 -4.26 8.61 -25.03
C ILE A 230 -4.46 9.04 -23.58
N THR A 231 -4.37 8.07 -22.68
CA THR A 231 -4.42 8.30 -21.23
C THR A 231 -3.02 8.21 -20.64
N VAL A 232 -2.77 8.99 -19.60
CA VAL A 232 -1.47 9.10 -18.92
C VAL A 232 -1.64 8.77 -17.46
N GLU A 233 -0.77 7.90 -16.97
CA GLU A 233 -0.61 7.60 -15.57
C GLU A 233 0.47 8.50 -14.95
N LEU A 234 0.08 9.28 -13.95
CA LEU A 234 0.92 10.20 -13.19
C LEU A 234 1.06 9.70 -11.76
N LYS A 235 2.29 9.60 -11.25
CA LYS A 235 2.58 9.34 -9.84
C LYS A 235 2.73 10.67 -9.09
N ILE A 236 2.13 10.75 -7.90
CA ILE A 236 2.22 11.92 -7.02
C ILE A 236 3.26 11.66 -5.94
N HIS A 237 4.16 12.61 -5.75
CA HIS A 237 5.13 12.63 -4.67
C HIS A 237 4.91 13.86 -3.77
N HIS A 238 5.31 13.73 -2.49
CA HIS A 238 5.35 14.82 -1.50
C HIS A 238 4.03 15.57 -1.23
N LEU A 239 2.86 14.95 -1.47
CA LEU A 239 1.56 15.56 -1.19
C LEU A 239 1.40 15.98 0.28
N ALA A 240 1.83 15.14 1.22
CA ALA A 240 1.74 15.42 2.66
C ALA A 240 2.63 16.62 3.07
N VAL A 241 3.87 16.67 2.55
CA VAL A 241 4.79 17.78 2.79
C VAL A 241 4.22 19.08 2.22
N ASN A 242 3.73 19.05 0.98
CA ASN A 242 3.11 20.23 0.36
C ASN A 242 1.89 20.72 1.15
N ALA A 243 1.00 19.80 1.55
CA ALA A 243 -0.19 20.13 2.34
C ALA A 243 0.18 20.79 3.68
N LEU A 244 1.17 20.27 4.40
CA LEU A 244 1.66 20.85 5.64
C LEU A 244 2.29 22.24 5.44
N LEU A 245 3.02 22.48 4.36
CA LEU A 245 3.64 23.78 4.11
C LEU A 245 2.61 24.84 3.71
N LYS A 246 1.63 24.44 2.91
CA LYS A 246 0.64 25.31 2.27
C LYS A 246 -0.69 25.40 3.02
N TYR A 247 -0.83 24.77 4.20
CA TYR A 247 -2.10 24.76 4.95
C TYR A 247 -2.67 26.17 5.22
N ASN A 248 -1.82 27.18 5.45
CA ASN A 248 -2.27 28.57 5.67
C ASN A 248 -3.05 29.10 4.47
N LEU A 249 -2.55 28.87 3.25
CA LEU A 249 -3.22 29.30 2.02
C LEU A 249 -4.55 28.58 1.83
N VAL A 250 -4.60 27.28 2.16
CA VAL A 250 -5.84 26.50 2.13
C VAL A 250 -6.84 27.06 3.14
N ASN A 251 -6.39 27.40 4.35
CA ASN A 251 -7.25 28.00 5.39
C ASN A 251 -7.80 29.37 4.95
N GLU A 252 -6.97 30.22 4.32
CA GLU A 252 -7.40 31.51 3.77
C GLU A 252 -8.45 31.36 2.66
N MET A 253 -8.28 30.39 1.76
CA MET A 253 -9.24 30.10 0.69
C MET A 253 -10.60 29.64 1.22
N GLU A 254 -10.64 29.06 2.42
CA GLU A 254 -11.86 28.63 3.11
C GLU A 254 -12.42 29.66 4.09
N GLY A 255 -11.87 30.87 4.09
CA GLY A 255 -12.32 31.96 4.96
C GLY A 255 -12.05 31.72 6.44
N GLY A 256 -10.97 31.01 6.78
CA GLY A 256 -10.55 30.77 8.18
C GLY A 256 -11.29 29.63 8.90
N THR A 257 -12.25 29.00 8.23
CA THR A 257 -13.10 27.95 8.82
C THR A 257 -12.43 26.58 8.94
N LEU A 258 -11.34 26.33 8.20
CA LEU A 258 -10.60 25.05 8.25
C LEU A 258 -10.08 24.72 9.65
N LEU A 259 -9.64 25.76 10.37
CA LEU A 259 -9.02 25.67 11.70
C LEU A 259 -9.92 26.20 12.81
N GLY A 260 -11.22 26.41 12.54
CA GLY A 260 -12.16 26.92 13.53
C GLY A 260 -11.93 28.37 13.97
N PHE A 261 -11.09 29.16 13.27
CA PHE A 261 -10.90 30.57 13.60
C PHE A 261 -12.07 31.40 13.08
N GLY A 262 -13.14 31.43 13.88
CA GLY A 262 -13.92 32.65 14.02
C GLY A 262 -12.99 33.77 14.52
N HIS A 263 -13.06 34.92 13.88
CA HIS A 263 -12.20 36.09 14.03
C HIS A 263 -12.25 36.71 15.45
N GLU A 264 -11.63 36.10 16.47
CA GLU A 264 -11.58 36.65 17.84
C GLU A 264 -10.19 36.63 18.52
N LEU A 265 -9.09 36.57 17.77
CA LEU A 265 -7.75 36.67 18.38
C LEU A 265 -7.18 38.09 18.53
N ASP A 266 -7.91 39.13 18.10
CA ASP A 266 -7.47 40.53 18.25
C ASP A 266 -8.12 41.27 19.43
N SER A 267 -8.92 40.61 20.26
CA SER A 267 -9.50 41.22 21.46
C SER A 267 -9.13 40.39 22.69
N GLY A 268 -8.20 40.90 23.50
CA GLY A 268 -7.69 40.27 24.73
C GLY A 268 -8.71 40.14 25.86
N THR A 269 -9.82 39.46 25.62
CA THR A 269 -10.87 39.17 26.61
C THR A 269 -11.23 37.70 26.54
N PHE A 270 -10.71 36.93 27.51
CA PHE A 270 -11.16 35.56 27.77
C PHE A 270 -12.62 35.58 28.24
N SER A 271 -13.54 35.16 27.37
CA SER A 271 -14.94 34.93 27.73
C SER A 271 -15.13 33.46 28.11
N MET A 272 -15.35 33.19 29.39
CA MET A 272 -15.40 31.85 30.02
C MET A 272 -16.78 31.15 29.89
N ASN A 273 -17.55 31.36 28.81
CA ASN A 273 -18.96 30.94 28.82
C ASN A 273 -19.53 30.26 27.57
N ASP A 274 -18.71 29.67 26.69
CA ASP A 274 -19.22 28.74 25.66
C ASP A 274 -18.83 27.30 25.99
N GLN A 275 -19.72 26.59 26.68
CA GLN A 275 -19.68 25.14 26.91
C GLN A 275 -20.48 24.38 25.83
N ASN A 276 -20.28 24.71 24.55
CA ASN A 276 -20.89 23.97 23.43
C ASN A 276 -19.82 23.61 22.39
N GLY A 277 -19.32 22.38 22.48
CA GLY A 277 -18.44 21.74 21.51
C GLY A 277 -16.95 21.99 21.76
N PHE A 278 -16.29 21.07 22.48
CA PHE A 278 -14.84 20.94 22.43
C PHE A 278 -14.45 20.55 20.99
N ASP A 279 -14.05 21.51 20.16
CA ASP A 279 -13.52 21.21 18.83
C ASP A 279 -12.04 20.81 19.01
N GLU A 280 -11.79 19.50 19.15
CA GLU A 280 -10.48 18.83 19.33
C GLU A 280 -9.44 19.27 18.28
N SER A 281 -9.91 19.79 17.14
CA SER A 281 -9.09 20.37 16.08
C SER A 281 -8.39 21.69 16.47
N THR A 282 -8.94 22.44 17.43
CA THR A 282 -8.43 23.78 17.81
C THR A 282 -7.27 23.68 18.81
N SER A 283 -7.21 22.62 19.62
CA SER A 283 -6.11 22.36 20.57
C SER A 283 -4.79 22.00 19.88
N CYS A 284 -4.84 21.37 18.71
CA CYS A 284 -3.64 20.87 18.03
C CYS A 284 -3.01 21.88 17.05
N VAL A 285 -3.63 23.04 16.82
CA VAL A 285 -3.17 24.04 15.84
C VAL A 285 -1.76 24.56 16.15
N GLN A 286 -1.46 24.83 17.42
CA GLN A 286 -0.14 25.33 17.79
C GLN A 286 0.95 24.27 17.58
N ALA A 287 0.66 23.01 17.93
CA ALA A 287 1.55 21.88 17.63
C ALA A 287 1.74 21.69 16.11
N PHE A 288 0.67 21.84 15.34
CA PHE A 288 0.71 21.78 13.87
C PHE A 288 1.57 22.90 13.25
N ARG A 289 1.55 24.10 13.85
CA ARG A 289 2.42 25.22 13.47
C ARG A 289 3.90 24.91 13.74
N VAL A 290 4.21 24.32 14.89
CA VAL A 290 5.57 23.89 15.22
C VAL A 290 6.04 22.79 14.27
N LEU A 291 5.16 21.83 13.97
CA LEU A 291 5.43 20.79 12.98
C LEU A 291 5.75 21.38 11.59
N LYS A 292 4.96 22.35 11.12
CA LYS A 292 5.26 23.06 9.87
C LYS A 292 6.66 23.70 9.88
N GLN A 293 7.02 24.39 10.96
CA GLN A 293 8.34 25.03 11.07
C GLN A 293 9.47 24.00 11.07
N LEU A 294 9.28 22.85 11.71
CA LEU A 294 10.25 21.77 11.72
C LEU A 294 10.49 21.25 10.29
N ILE A 295 9.41 20.95 9.57
CA ILE A 295 9.50 20.43 8.20
C ILE A 295 10.07 21.46 7.23
N GLN A 296 9.82 22.76 7.43
CA GLN A 296 10.50 23.82 6.69
C GLN A 296 12.02 23.81 6.89
N ARG A 297 12.49 23.54 8.11
CA ARG A 297 13.93 23.42 8.39
C ARG A 297 14.53 22.16 7.75
N CYS A 298 13.85 21.01 7.88
CA CYS A 298 14.29 19.76 7.24
C CYS A 298 14.35 19.89 5.71
N LEU A 299 13.39 20.62 5.11
CA LEU A 299 13.39 20.91 3.68
C LEU A 299 14.56 21.81 3.28
N ALA A 300 14.84 22.86 4.06
CA ALA A 300 16.00 23.71 3.83
C ALA A 300 17.31 22.92 3.92
N ASP A 301 17.42 21.98 4.88
CA ASP A 301 18.56 21.09 5.01
C ASP A 301 18.69 20.15 3.80
N ALA A 302 17.59 19.53 3.35
CA ALA A 302 17.61 18.63 2.19
C ALA A 302 18.06 19.37 0.91
N VAL A 303 17.50 20.55 0.63
CA VAL A 303 17.80 21.33 -0.58
C VAL A 303 19.17 22.01 -0.52
N THR A 304 19.53 22.61 0.62
CA THR A 304 20.75 23.44 0.72
C THR A 304 21.98 22.60 1.03
N SER A 305 21.86 21.61 1.92
CA SER A 305 22.99 20.79 2.37
C SER A 305 23.07 19.43 1.67
N GLY A 306 22.05 19.06 0.88
CA GLY A 306 22.01 17.76 0.19
C GLY A 306 21.96 16.59 1.18
N ASN A 307 21.35 16.79 2.35
CA ASN A 307 21.38 15.80 3.41
C ASN A 307 20.35 14.69 3.17
N VAL A 308 20.86 13.48 2.89
CA VAL A 308 20.08 12.26 2.64
C VAL A 308 19.15 11.90 3.81
N TYR A 309 19.53 12.18 5.05
CA TYR A 309 18.69 11.88 6.21
C TYR A 309 17.49 12.81 6.33
N ALA A 310 17.67 14.09 5.98
CA ALA A 310 16.58 15.07 5.98
C ALA A 310 15.56 14.71 4.90
N ASP A 311 16.04 14.34 3.72
CA ASP A 311 15.20 13.90 2.60
C ASP A 311 14.38 12.64 2.95
N ALA A 312 15.02 11.64 3.57
CA ALA A 312 14.33 10.44 4.05
C ALA A 312 13.25 10.75 5.10
N ILE A 313 13.47 11.72 6.01
CA ILE A 313 12.44 12.14 6.98
C ILE A 313 11.24 12.79 6.27
N LEU A 314 11.48 13.59 5.21
CA LEU A 314 10.41 14.24 4.44
C LEU A 314 9.56 13.22 3.68
N GLU A 315 10.20 12.22 3.06
CA GLU A 315 9.50 11.13 2.38
C GLU A 315 8.62 10.32 3.33
N HIS A 316 9.11 10.04 4.53
CA HIS A 316 8.40 9.25 5.55
C HIS A 316 7.57 10.09 6.55
N LEU A 317 7.34 11.38 6.28
CA LEU A 317 6.57 12.27 7.15
C LEU A 317 5.15 11.75 7.40
N TYR A 318 4.45 11.36 6.33
CA TYR A 318 3.07 10.87 6.43
C TYR A 318 3.02 9.56 7.24
N ARG A 319 3.96 8.65 7.00
CA ARG A 319 4.11 7.41 7.76
C ARG A 319 4.34 7.67 9.25
N TRP A 320 5.19 8.63 9.60
CA TRP A 320 5.47 8.96 11.00
C TRP A 320 4.19 9.41 11.73
N LEU A 321 3.40 10.29 11.13
CA LEU A 321 2.14 10.78 11.72
C LEU A 321 1.08 9.69 11.81
N CYS A 322 1.02 8.77 10.84
CA CYS A 322 0.05 7.66 10.84
C CYS A 322 0.44 6.51 11.79
N SER A 323 1.69 6.46 12.27
CA SER A 323 2.16 5.28 12.99
C SER A 323 1.83 5.36 14.48
N PRO A 324 1.05 4.42 15.04
CA PRO A 324 0.83 4.35 16.49
C PRO A 324 2.09 3.91 17.25
N LYS A 325 3.17 3.53 16.55
CA LYS A 325 4.48 3.25 17.15
C LYS A 325 5.26 4.53 17.47
N SER A 326 4.87 5.67 16.90
CA SER A 326 5.45 6.96 17.27
C SER A 326 5.05 7.32 18.70
N LYS A 327 6.02 7.78 19.49
CA LYS A 327 5.78 8.18 20.89
C LYS A 327 4.99 9.49 21.00
N LEU A 328 5.06 10.31 19.96
CA LEU A 328 4.33 11.58 19.86
C LEU A 328 3.12 11.46 18.92
N HIS A 329 2.65 10.24 18.67
CA HIS A 329 1.48 10.01 17.85
C HIS A 329 0.27 10.74 18.43
N ASP A 330 -0.35 11.57 17.59
CA ASP A 330 -1.59 12.27 17.90
C ASP A 330 -2.55 12.10 16.69
N PRO A 331 -3.65 11.33 16.85
CA PRO A 331 -4.66 11.16 15.81
C PRO A 331 -5.24 12.50 15.32
N ALA A 332 -5.35 13.52 16.18
CA ALA A 332 -5.89 14.81 15.80
C ALA A 332 -4.96 15.55 14.81
N LEU A 333 -3.64 15.46 15.00
CA LEU A 333 -2.66 15.99 14.03
C LEU A 333 -2.74 15.26 12.69
N HIS A 334 -2.87 13.93 12.72
CA HIS A 334 -3.05 13.11 11.52
C HIS A 334 -4.31 13.51 10.74
N GLN A 335 -5.46 13.62 11.42
CA GLN A 335 -6.72 14.04 10.81
C GLN A 335 -6.66 15.45 10.23
N LEU A 336 -6.03 16.40 10.95
CA LEU A 336 -5.89 17.76 10.46
C LEU A 336 -5.06 17.79 9.17
N LEU A 337 -3.90 17.10 9.16
CA LEU A 337 -3.09 16.97 7.96
C LEU A 337 -3.89 16.33 6.83
N HIS A 338 -4.60 15.23 7.10
CA HIS A 338 -5.36 14.54 6.08
C HIS A 338 -6.50 15.39 5.50
N LYS A 339 -7.23 16.14 6.33
CA LYS A 339 -8.24 17.10 5.86
C LYS A 339 -7.62 18.14 4.91
N VAL A 340 -6.44 18.66 5.25
CA VAL A 340 -5.71 19.59 4.38
C VAL A 340 -5.28 18.88 3.08
N MET A 341 -4.77 17.64 3.16
CA MET A 341 -4.40 16.84 1.99
C MET A 341 -5.59 16.59 1.06
N GLN A 342 -6.75 16.21 1.59
CA GLN A 342 -7.98 16.02 0.81
C GLN A 342 -8.36 17.29 0.04
N LYS A 343 -8.22 18.46 0.69
CA LYS A 343 -8.54 19.76 0.09
C LYS A 343 -7.54 20.15 -0.98
N VAL A 344 -6.24 20.05 -0.71
CA VAL A 344 -5.17 20.29 -1.69
C VAL A 344 -5.35 19.36 -2.90
N PHE A 345 -5.66 18.08 -2.65
CA PHE A 345 -5.90 17.10 -3.69
C PHE A 345 -7.15 17.43 -4.53
N ALA A 346 -8.26 17.81 -3.88
CA ALA A 346 -9.47 18.24 -4.59
C ALA A 346 -9.22 19.49 -5.47
N LEU A 347 -8.44 20.47 -4.97
CA LEU A 347 -8.01 21.64 -5.73
C LEU A 347 -7.12 21.25 -6.91
N LEU A 348 -6.17 20.33 -6.70
CA LEU A 348 -5.32 19.81 -7.77
C LEU A 348 -6.17 19.19 -8.89
N LEU A 349 -7.12 18.31 -8.55
CA LEU A 349 -8.03 17.69 -9.51
C LEU A 349 -8.94 18.71 -10.21
N ALA A 350 -9.38 19.75 -9.51
CA ALA A 350 -10.13 20.84 -10.13
C ALA A 350 -9.28 21.59 -11.17
N GLU A 351 -7.98 21.76 -10.93
CA GLU A 351 -7.07 22.37 -11.90
C GLU A 351 -6.80 21.50 -13.12
N PHE A 352 -6.65 20.19 -12.95
CA PHE A 352 -6.61 19.26 -14.08
C PHE A 352 -7.85 19.42 -14.97
N ARG A 353 -9.04 19.45 -14.37
CA ARG A 353 -10.30 19.66 -15.11
C ARG A 353 -10.36 21.01 -15.82
N LYS A 354 -9.88 22.09 -15.18
CA LYS A 354 -9.82 23.44 -15.80
C LYS A 354 -8.86 23.49 -16.99
N LEU A 355 -7.77 22.71 -16.96
CA LEU A 355 -6.81 22.58 -18.06
C LEU A 355 -7.28 21.61 -19.16
N GLY A 356 -8.52 21.12 -19.08
CA GLY A 356 -9.15 20.26 -20.08
C GLY A 356 -8.80 18.78 -19.98
N ALA A 357 -8.21 18.33 -18.87
CA ALA A 357 -7.96 16.91 -18.63
C ALA A 357 -9.19 16.25 -18.01
N THR A 358 -9.59 15.10 -18.55
CA THR A 358 -10.64 14.26 -17.97
C THR A 358 -10.01 13.28 -16.99
N ILE A 359 -10.51 13.23 -15.75
CA ILE A 359 -9.96 12.34 -14.72
C ILE A 359 -10.60 10.97 -14.88
N VAL A 360 -9.79 9.92 -14.99
CA VAL A 360 -10.21 8.52 -15.04
C VAL A 360 -10.16 7.90 -13.65
N PHE A 361 -9.04 8.09 -12.96
CA PHE A 361 -8.78 7.56 -11.63
C PHE A 361 -7.93 8.55 -10.85
N ALA A 362 -8.18 8.68 -9.55
CA ALA A 362 -7.33 9.48 -8.68
C ALA A 362 -7.36 8.98 -7.24
N ASN A 363 -6.18 8.80 -6.65
CA ASN A 363 -5.94 8.67 -5.22
C ASN A 363 -4.71 9.52 -4.83
N PHE A 364 -4.27 9.49 -3.56
CA PHE A 364 -3.14 10.31 -3.11
C PHE A 364 -1.78 9.94 -3.71
N SER A 365 -1.66 8.77 -4.33
CA SER A 365 -0.39 8.29 -4.88
C SER A 365 -0.34 8.34 -6.42
N LYS A 366 -1.50 8.29 -7.09
CA LYS A 366 -1.61 8.12 -8.53
C LYS A 366 -2.84 8.82 -9.10
N ILE A 367 -2.67 9.43 -10.27
CA ILE A 367 -3.75 10.02 -11.08
C ILE A 367 -3.65 9.45 -12.49
N ILE A 368 -4.77 8.99 -13.04
CA ILE A 368 -4.90 8.65 -14.46
C ILE A 368 -5.76 9.73 -15.11
N ILE A 369 -5.19 10.40 -16.11
CA ILE A 369 -5.88 11.42 -16.90
C ILE A 369 -6.04 10.97 -18.35
N ASP A 370 -7.17 11.30 -18.96
CA ASP A 370 -7.35 11.26 -20.40
C ASP A 370 -7.03 12.66 -20.97
N THR A 371 -6.14 12.67 -21.98
CA THR A 371 -5.63 13.89 -22.63
C THR A 371 -6.55 14.41 -23.72
N GLY A 372 -7.52 13.60 -24.17
CA GLY A 372 -8.35 13.92 -25.33
C GLY A 372 -7.57 13.98 -26.65
N LYS A 373 -6.35 13.43 -26.71
CA LYS A 373 -5.49 13.41 -27.91
C LYS A 373 -5.29 11.98 -28.42
N TYR A 374 -5.32 11.83 -29.74
CA TYR A 374 -5.06 10.55 -30.42
C TYR A 374 -3.58 10.29 -30.72
N ASP A 375 -2.78 11.35 -30.81
CA ASP A 375 -1.37 11.28 -31.20
C ASP A 375 -0.44 11.36 -29.99
N LEU A 376 0.51 10.44 -29.90
CA LEU A 376 1.44 10.33 -28.78
C LEU A 376 2.27 11.60 -28.57
N SER A 377 2.78 12.18 -29.66
CA SER A 377 3.59 13.40 -29.58
C SER A 377 2.79 14.58 -29.01
N ARG A 378 1.52 14.72 -29.41
CA ARG A 378 0.62 15.76 -28.88
C ARG A 378 0.23 15.48 -27.43
N ALA A 379 0.00 14.23 -27.07
CA ALA A 379 -0.30 13.84 -25.69
C ALA A 379 0.88 14.11 -24.75
N LYS A 380 2.11 13.77 -25.15
CA LYS A 380 3.34 14.10 -24.40
C LYS A 380 3.52 15.60 -24.24
N ALA A 381 3.41 16.37 -25.33
CA ALA A 381 3.53 17.83 -25.26
C ALA A 381 2.45 18.49 -24.39
N TYR A 382 1.21 17.96 -24.42
CA TYR A 382 0.13 18.39 -23.53
C TYR A 382 0.46 18.08 -22.07
N CYS A 383 0.93 16.86 -21.78
CA CYS A 383 1.36 16.46 -20.45
C CYS A 383 2.47 17.37 -19.92
N ASP A 384 3.53 17.61 -20.69
CA ASP A 384 4.65 18.47 -20.27
C ASP A 384 4.21 19.93 -20.04
N SER A 385 3.26 20.42 -20.83
CA SER A 385 2.66 21.76 -20.63
C SER A 385 1.81 21.81 -19.37
N LEU A 386 1.02 20.76 -19.13
CA LEU A 386 0.17 20.64 -17.96
C LEU A 386 1.01 20.60 -16.69
N LEU A 387 2.04 19.75 -16.65
CA LEU A 387 2.93 19.59 -15.51
C LEU A 387 3.62 20.92 -15.16
N ARG A 388 4.14 21.64 -16.17
CA ARG A 388 4.73 22.98 -15.99
C ARG A 388 3.74 24.01 -15.43
N THR A 389 2.48 23.96 -15.86
CA THR A 389 1.44 24.88 -15.41
C THR A 389 0.99 24.60 -13.97
N ILE A 390 1.04 23.34 -13.54
CA ILE A 390 0.76 22.97 -12.15
C ILE A 390 1.92 23.40 -11.25
N GLN A 391 3.16 23.14 -11.67
CA GLN A 391 4.36 23.52 -10.93
C GLN A 391 4.53 25.04 -10.79
N SER A 392 4.02 25.83 -11.73
CA SER A 392 4.07 27.30 -11.63
C SER A 392 3.14 27.90 -10.58
N ARG A 393 2.29 27.10 -9.92
CA ARG A 393 1.34 27.59 -8.91
C ARG A 393 1.88 27.37 -7.51
N ASP A 394 1.85 28.43 -6.72
CA ASP A 394 2.36 28.43 -5.34
C ASP A 394 1.71 27.35 -4.44
N LEU A 395 0.47 26.95 -4.69
CA LEU A 395 -0.23 25.91 -3.93
C LEU A 395 0.34 24.51 -4.14
N PHE A 396 1.00 24.24 -5.27
CA PHE A 396 1.48 22.92 -5.67
C PHE A 396 3.01 22.87 -5.83
N GLU A 397 3.72 23.90 -5.35
CA GLU A 397 5.17 24.06 -5.48
C GLU A 397 5.97 22.80 -5.14
N TRP A 398 5.56 22.08 -4.09
CA TRP A 398 6.27 20.90 -3.60
C TRP A 398 5.68 19.58 -4.08
N ILE A 399 4.62 19.61 -4.90
CA ILE A 399 4.05 18.39 -5.49
C ILE A 399 4.82 18.04 -6.75
N GLU A 400 5.52 16.91 -6.71
CA GLU A 400 6.16 16.36 -7.89
C GLU A 400 5.21 15.33 -8.55
N LEU A 401 5.02 15.50 -9.86
CA LEU A 401 4.15 14.67 -10.69
C LEU A 401 5.00 14.02 -11.79
N VAL A 402 5.14 12.69 -11.73
CA VAL A 402 5.99 11.93 -12.65
C VAL A 402 5.12 11.07 -13.57
N PRO A 403 5.22 11.22 -14.92
CA PRO A 403 4.53 10.34 -15.84
C PRO A 403 5.17 8.95 -15.87
N LEU A 404 4.39 7.91 -15.54
CA LEU A 404 4.86 6.52 -15.52
C LEU A 404 4.58 5.81 -16.84
N GLN A 405 3.32 5.87 -17.31
CA GLN A 405 2.88 5.07 -18.44
C GLN A 405 1.85 5.80 -19.29
N PHE A 406 1.99 5.67 -20.61
CA PHE A 406 1.01 6.15 -21.59
C PHE A 406 0.25 4.96 -22.14
N TRP A 407 -1.07 5.08 -22.24
CA TRP A 407 -1.97 4.07 -22.79
C TRP A 407 -2.65 4.62 -24.03
N CYS A 408 -2.59 3.90 -25.15
CA CYS A 408 -3.26 4.28 -26.39
C CYS A 408 -4.78 4.13 -26.31
N SER A 409 -5.23 3.12 -25.57
CA SER A 409 -6.64 2.80 -25.32
C SER A 409 -6.69 2.10 -23.97
N LEU A 410 -7.59 2.55 -23.10
CA LEU A 410 -7.75 2.05 -21.74
C LEU A 410 -9.23 1.78 -21.46
N LEU A 411 -9.55 0.53 -21.19
CA LEU A 411 -10.83 0.11 -20.65
C LEU A 411 -10.66 -0.03 -19.14
N PHE A 412 -11.31 0.82 -18.37
CA PHE A 412 -11.09 0.96 -16.94
C PHE A 412 -12.38 0.75 -16.16
N MET A 413 -12.40 -0.20 -15.23
CA MET A 413 -13.49 -0.41 -14.28
C MET A 413 -13.09 0.13 -12.91
N ASP A 414 -11.93 -0.30 -12.42
CA ASP A 414 -11.32 0.16 -11.18
C ASP A 414 -9.79 -0.07 -11.22
N GLN A 415 -9.11 0.21 -10.11
CA GLN A 415 -7.65 0.07 -9.99
C GLN A 415 -7.11 -1.37 -10.20
N TYR A 416 -7.96 -2.38 -10.12
CA TYR A 416 -7.62 -3.80 -10.24
C TYR A 416 -8.18 -4.46 -11.51
N ASN A 417 -9.24 -3.88 -12.06
CA ASN A 417 -9.98 -4.34 -13.23
C ASN A 417 -9.82 -3.32 -14.36
N TYR A 418 -8.79 -3.53 -15.19
CA TYR A 418 -8.53 -2.70 -16.36
C TYR A 418 -7.83 -3.50 -17.47
N GLY A 419 -8.03 -3.05 -18.71
CA GLY A 419 -7.31 -3.55 -19.87
C GLY A 419 -6.88 -2.41 -20.76
N GLY A 420 -5.64 -2.42 -21.23
CA GLY A 420 -5.14 -1.33 -22.06
C GLY A 420 -3.98 -1.69 -22.97
N ILE A 421 -3.79 -0.86 -23.99
CA ILE A 421 -2.66 -0.96 -24.92
C ILE A 421 -1.59 0.05 -24.48
N PRO A 422 -0.47 -0.39 -23.89
CA PRO A 422 0.62 0.49 -23.51
C PRO A 422 1.35 1.03 -24.73
N VAL A 423 1.81 2.26 -24.62
CA VAL A 423 2.80 2.82 -25.55
C VAL A 423 4.17 2.29 -25.16
N LYS A 424 4.85 1.59 -26.07
CA LYS A 424 6.24 1.17 -25.84
C LYS A 424 7.15 2.40 -25.90
N SER A 425 7.90 2.67 -24.84
CA SER A 425 8.99 3.63 -24.84
C SER A 425 10.19 3.04 -25.60
N ASP A 426 10.59 3.74 -26.65
CA ASP A 426 11.88 3.70 -27.34
C ASP A 426 12.15 2.63 -28.42
N GLU A 427 12.40 3.14 -29.64
CA GLU A 427 13.67 3.05 -30.40
C GLU A 427 14.42 1.72 -30.50
N ALA A 428 13.81 0.57 -30.25
CA ALA A 428 14.31 -0.71 -30.74
C ALA A 428 13.85 -0.89 -32.20
N MET A 429 14.70 -0.46 -33.12
CA MET A 429 14.63 -0.82 -34.54
C MET A 429 14.43 -2.33 -34.69
N ASN A 430 13.40 -2.70 -35.47
CA ASN A 430 13.18 -3.94 -36.21
C ASN A 430 11.99 -4.84 -35.78
N ALA A 431 11.23 -5.21 -36.82
CA ALA A 431 10.24 -6.29 -36.94
C ALA A 431 8.91 -6.11 -36.18
N GLU A 432 7.83 -5.91 -36.97
CA GLU A 432 6.42 -6.23 -36.66
C GLU A 432 6.12 -6.46 -35.17
N SER A 433 6.12 -5.38 -34.39
CA SER A 433 6.10 -5.49 -32.94
C SER A 433 4.75 -6.01 -32.48
N GLN A 434 4.71 -7.22 -31.93
CA GLN A 434 3.54 -7.77 -31.24
C GLN A 434 2.94 -6.70 -30.30
N ILE A 435 1.70 -6.30 -30.60
CA ILE A 435 0.90 -5.42 -29.76
C ILE A 435 0.56 -6.22 -28.52
N CYS A 436 1.13 -5.83 -27.38
CA CYS A 436 0.91 -6.50 -26.11
C CYS A 436 -0.20 -5.75 -25.38
N ILE A 437 -1.38 -6.37 -25.28
CA ILE A 437 -2.49 -5.85 -24.49
C ILE A 437 -2.25 -6.27 -23.04
N ILE A 438 -2.14 -5.31 -22.13
CA ILE A 438 -2.12 -5.59 -20.70
C ILE A 438 -3.56 -5.78 -20.28
N SER A 439 -3.88 -6.93 -19.69
CA SER A 439 -5.22 -7.32 -19.28
C SER A 439 -5.17 -7.75 -17.83
N SER A 440 -5.64 -6.89 -16.92
CA SER A 440 -5.72 -7.15 -15.49
C SER A 440 -7.19 -7.17 -15.08
N TRP A 441 -7.81 -8.35 -15.01
CA TRP A 441 -9.20 -8.50 -14.60
C TRP A 441 -9.30 -9.43 -13.40
N ASN A 442 -9.31 -8.88 -12.20
CA ASN A 442 -9.50 -9.65 -10.97
C ASN A 442 -10.88 -10.31 -10.92
N ILE A 443 -11.91 -9.68 -11.50
CA ILE A 443 -13.23 -10.31 -11.68
C ILE A 443 -13.13 -11.65 -12.42
N ALA A 444 -12.19 -11.82 -13.36
CA ALA A 444 -12.04 -13.07 -14.08
C ALA A 444 -11.61 -14.24 -13.19
N LYS A 445 -10.92 -13.98 -12.06
CA LYS A 445 -10.47 -15.02 -11.12
C LYS A 445 -11.64 -15.76 -10.45
N TYR A 446 -12.80 -15.12 -10.36
CA TYR A 446 -14.02 -15.71 -9.80
C TYR A 446 -14.77 -16.60 -10.82
N LEU A 447 -14.41 -16.54 -12.10
CA LEU A 447 -14.92 -17.46 -13.12
C LEU A 447 -14.19 -18.81 -13.06
N PRO A 448 -14.86 -19.92 -13.44
CA PRO A 448 -14.20 -21.22 -13.60
C PRO A 448 -13.01 -21.15 -14.56
N LYS A 449 -11.91 -21.86 -14.26
CA LYS A 449 -10.63 -21.78 -15.01
C LYS A 449 -10.81 -21.91 -16.54
N ASN A 450 -11.68 -22.81 -17.00
CA ASN A 450 -11.93 -23.05 -18.42
C ASN A 450 -12.58 -21.85 -19.15
N ILE A 451 -13.17 -20.91 -18.41
CA ILE A 451 -13.89 -19.74 -18.94
C ILE A 451 -13.03 -18.47 -18.85
N GLN A 452 -11.97 -18.49 -18.03
CA GLN A 452 -11.07 -17.35 -17.86
C GLN A 452 -10.36 -16.98 -19.18
N ASP A 453 -9.84 -17.96 -19.93
CA ASP A 453 -9.15 -17.66 -21.21
C ASP A 453 -10.11 -17.08 -22.27
N PRO A 454 -11.31 -17.65 -22.51
CA PRO A 454 -12.32 -17.03 -23.37
C PRO A 454 -12.67 -15.59 -22.96
N PHE A 455 -12.78 -15.33 -21.65
CA PHE A 455 -13.06 -14.00 -21.12
C PHE A 455 -11.95 -13.00 -21.47
N HIS A 456 -10.69 -13.32 -21.15
CA HIS A 456 -9.56 -12.43 -21.43
C HIS A 456 -9.39 -12.18 -22.93
N PHE A 457 -9.57 -13.22 -23.75
CA PHE A 457 -9.51 -13.12 -25.20
C PHE A 457 -10.59 -12.17 -25.73
N PHE A 458 -11.83 -12.34 -25.29
CA PHE A 458 -12.95 -11.52 -25.73
C PHE A 458 -12.77 -10.04 -25.34
N VAL A 459 -12.39 -9.77 -24.09
CA VAL A 459 -12.13 -8.40 -23.63
C VAL A 459 -10.96 -7.76 -24.39
N SER A 460 -9.91 -8.52 -24.68
CA SER A 460 -8.77 -8.04 -25.47
C SER A 460 -9.19 -7.67 -26.90
N GLN A 461 -10.09 -8.44 -27.52
CA GLN A 461 -10.66 -8.09 -28.83
C GLN A 461 -11.47 -6.80 -28.78
N PHE A 462 -12.26 -6.61 -27.71
CA PHE A 462 -13.04 -5.40 -27.51
C PHE A 462 -12.18 -4.14 -27.38
N ILE A 463 -10.97 -4.25 -26.81
CA ILE A 463 -10.00 -3.16 -26.74
C ILE A 463 -9.30 -2.96 -28.09
N TYR A 464 -8.88 -4.04 -28.75
CA TYR A 464 -8.05 -3.99 -29.95
C TYR A 464 -8.78 -3.55 -31.23
N ILE A 465 -9.97 -4.09 -31.49
CA ILE A 465 -10.69 -3.86 -32.76
C ILE A 465 -10.99 -2.36 -32.97
N PRO A 466 -11.55 -1.63 -31.99
CA PRO A 466 -11.79 -0.19 -32.13
C PRO A 466 -10.50 0.61 -32.32
N TRP A 467 -9.46 0.28 -31.55
CA TRP A 467 -8.18 0.98 -31.62
C TRP A 467 -7.49 0.80 -32.98
N ASN A 468 -7.46 -0.43 -33.51
CA ASN A 468 -6.86 -0.73 -34.83
C ASN A 468 -7.62 -0.01 -35.96
N TYR A 469 -8.95 0.06 -35.86
CA TYR A 469 -9.76 0.82 -36.82
C TYR A 469 -9.45 2.32 -36.76
N ALA A 470 -9.43 2.91 -35.57
CA ALA A 470 -9.09 4.31 -35.37
C ALA A 470 -7.69 4.65 -35.91
N GLN A 471 -6.69 3.79 -35.66
CA GLN A 471 -5.33 3.99 -36.15
C GLN A 471 -5.25 3.97 -37.69
N LYS A 472 -5.92 3.02 -38.34
CA LYS A 472 -5.98 2.93 -39.81
C LYS A 472 -6.65 4.16 -40.41
N GLN A 473 -7.74 4.61 -39.81
CA GLN A 473 -8.51 5.75 -40.29
C GLN A 473 -7.76 7.08 -40.09
N ALA A 474 -7.02 7.22 -38.97
CA ALA A 474 -6.10 8.33 -38.76
C ALA A 474 -4.97 8.33 -39.80
N ALA A 475 -4.39 7.17 -40.13
CA ALA A 475 -3.36 7.05 -41.17
C ALA A 475 -3.88 7.42 -42.57
N ILE A 476 -5.13 7.04 -42.90
CA ILE A 476 -5.78 7.43 -44.17
C ILE A 476 -6.02 8.95 -44.22
N LYS A 477 -6.47 9.56 -43.12
CA LYS A 477 -6.68 11.03 -43.06
C LYS A 477 -5.35 11.79 -43.14
N ALA A 478 -4.28 11.28 -42.53
CA ALA A 478 -2.95 11.86 -42.62
C ALA A 478 -2.36 11.79 -44.03
N SER A 479 -2.60 10.70 -44.78
CA SER A 479 -2.12 10.58 -46.17
C SER A 479 -2.87 11.49 -47.14
N LEU A 480 -4.15 11.80 -46.87
CA LEU A 480 -4.97 12.72 -47.65
C LEU A 480 -4.62 14.21 -47.44
N GLN A 481 -4.00 14.57 -46.30
CA GLN A 481 -3.68 15.97 -45.94
C GLN A 481 -2.28 16.46 -46.37
N ASN A 482 -1.49 15.65 -47.07
CA ASN A 482 -0.14 16.01 -47.53
C ASN A 482 -0.10 16.99 -48.73
N GLY A 483 -1.14 17.81 -48.93
CA GLY A 483 -1.17 18.89 -49.92
C GLY A 483 -1.48 20.24 -49.28
N ASP A 484 -0.45 21.08 -49.12
CA ASP A 484 -0.48 22.52 -48.86
C ASP A 484 -1.51 23.09 -47.87
N SER A 485 -1.13 23.26 -46.60
CA SER A 485 -1.32 24.54 -45.88
C SER A 485 -0.65 24.53 -44.50
N CYS A 486 0.16 25.56 -44.26
CA CYS A 486 0.83 25.85 -43.01
C CYS A 486 -0.16 26.40 -41.95
N THR A 487 -1.01 25.55 -41.38
CA THR A 487 -1.59 25.69 -40.01
C THR A 487 -2.44 24.46 -39.70
N PRO A 488 -2.04 23.55 -38.81
CA PRO A 488 -2.87 22.42 -38.41
C PRO A 488 -3.79 22.87 -37.27
N SER A 489 -4.75 23.75 -37.57
CA SER A 489 -5.88 23.93 -36.66
C SER A 489 -6.87 22.80 -36.94
N ILE A 490 -6.84 21.76 -36.11
CA ILE A 490 -7.89 20.75 -36.08
C ILE A 490 -9.16 21.52 -35.71
N ASN A 491 -10.02 21.80 -36.69
CA ASN A 491 -11.36 22.32 -36.41
C ASN A 491 -12.06 21.34 -35.46
N VAL A 492 -12.59 21.84 -34.34
CA VAL A 492 -13.26 21.03 -33.30
C VAL A 492 -14.28 20.08 -33.93
N GLY A 493 -15.06 20.55 -34.91
CA GLY A 493 -16.04 19.73 -35.63
C GLY A 493 -15.44 18.58 -36.47
N ALA A 494 -14.19 18.67 -36.91
CA ALA A 494 -13.52 17.57 -37.63
C ALA A 494 -13.09 16.43 -36.68
N ALA A 495 -12.75 16.76 -35.43
CA ALA A 495 -12.47 15.78 -34.38
C ALA A 495 -13.78 15.10 -33.92
N GLU A 496 -14.84 15.86 -33.69
CA GLU A 496 -16.17 15.34 -33.32
C GLU A 496 -16.76 14.43 -34.41
N ALA A 497 -16.58 14.76 -35.69
CA ALA A 497 -16.99 13.91 -36.80
C ALA A 497 -16.20 12.59 -36.85
N PHE A 498 -14.91 12.62 -36.52
CA PHE A 498 -14.07 11.42 -36.46
C PHE A 498 -14.45 10.51 -35.28
N GLU A 499 -14.71 11.10 -34.11
CA GLU A 499 -15.25 10.37 -32.96
C GLU A 499 -16.58 9.69 -33.31
N SER A 500 -17.47 10.41 -33.99
CA SER A 500 -18.77 9.89 -34.42
C SER A 500 -18.66 8.71 -35.38
N GLU A 501 -17.73 8.79 -36.35
CA GLU A 501 -17.44 7.72 -37.31
C GLU A 501 -16.93 6.44 -36.61
N ILE A 502 -16.03 6.59 -35.64
CA ILE A 502 -15.53 5.48 -34.81
C ILE A 502 -16.65 4.90 -33.96
N MET A 503 -17.48 5.74 -33.33
CA MET A 503 -18.60 5.29 -32.50
C MET A 503 -19.61 4.46 -33.29
N GLU A 504 -19.98 4.89 -34.50
CA GLU A 504 -20.90 4.16 -35.36
C GLU A 504 -20.32 2.79 -35.78
N TYR A 505 -19.02 2.74 -36.11
CA TYR A 505 -18.34 1.48 -36.38
C TYR A 505 -18.41 0.50 -35.21
N ILE A 506 -18.15 0.96 -33.98
CA ILE A 506 -18.17 0.10 -32.79
C ILE A 506 -19.59 -0.44 -32.53
N LYS A 507 -20.63 0.41 -32.64
CA LYS A 507 -22.03 -0.02 -32.51
C LYS A 507 -22.38 -1.12 -33.52
N GLY A 508 -21.92 -0.97 -34.76
CA GLY A 508 -22.07 -1.99 -35.81
C GLY A 508 -21.33 -3.29 -35.46
N GLN A 509 -20.11 -3.22 -34.95
CA GLN A 509 -19.33 -4.40 -34.54
C GLN A 509 -19.98 -5.14 -33.35
N ILE A 510 -20.56 -4.41 -32.38
CA ILE A 510 -21.24 -5.02 -31.24
C ILE A 510 -22.47 -5.80 -31.70
N SER A 511 -23.29 -5.18 -32.54
CA SER A 511 -24.52 -5.77 -33.07
C SER A 511 -24.27 -6.98 -33.98
N SER A 512 -23.10 -7.06 -34.62
CA SER A 512 -22.73 -8.14 -35.54
C SER A 512 -21.69 -9.09 -34.93
N TYR A 513 -20.40 -8.75 -35.06
CA TYR A 513 -19.26 -9.58 -34.70
C TYR A 513 -19.31 -10.07 -33.24
N PHE A 514 -19.41 -9.14 -32.28
CA PHE A 514 -19.36 -9.51 -30.86
C PHE A 514 -20.60 -10.29 -30.41
N THR A 515 -21.78 -9.96 -30.96
CA THR A 515 -23.01 -10.71 -30.69
C THR A 515 -22.89 -12.17 -31.16
N HIS A 516 -22.42 -12.38 -32.39
CA HIS A 516 -22.20 -13.74 -32.92
C HIS A 516 -21.11 -14.49 -32.17
N ALA A 517 -19.99 -13.83 -31.85
CA ALA A 517 -18.89 -14.43 -31.11
C ALA A 517 -19.32 -14.86 -29.69
N LEU A 518 -20.07 -14.02 -28.97
CA LEU A 518 -20.54 -14.37 -27.61
C LEU A 518 -21.57 -15.49 -27.61
N LEU A 519 -22.49 -15.51 -28.57
CA LEU A 519 -23.44 -16.61 -28.68
C LEU A 519 -22.71 -17.95 -28.93
N GLY A 520 -21.66 -17.94 -29.76
CA GLY A 520 -20.80 -19.10 -29.97
C GLY A 520 -20.06 -19.53 -28.69
N MET A 521 -19.38 -18.60 -28.01
CA MET A 521 -18.66 -18.91 -26.78
C MET A 521 -19.58 -19.41 -25.66
N VAL A 522 -20.75 -18.79 -25.48
CA VAL A 522 -21.75 -19.21 -24.49
C VAL A 522 -22.29 -20.61 -24.81
N HIS A 523 -22.50 -20.91 -26.10
CA HIS A 523 -22.89 -22.26 -26.53
C HIS A 523 -21.81 -23.29 -26.19
N ASP A 524 -20.55 -23.01 -26.51
CA ASP A 524 -19.42 -23.90 -26.26
C ASP A 524 -19.22 -24.13 -24.76
N ILE A 525 -19.31 -23.08 -23.94
CA ILE A 525 -19.25 -23.16 -22.46
C ILE A 525 -20.39 -24.05 -21.94
N GLY A 526 -21.62 -23.85 -22.43
CA GLY A 526 -22.78 -24.65 -22.04
C GLY A 526 -22.63 -26.13 -22.40
N LEU A 527 -22.00 -26.45 -23.54
CA LEU A 527 -21.72 -27.83 -23.96
C LEU A 527 -20.59 -28.47 -23.14
N HIS A 528 -19.48 -27.77 -22.94
CA HIS A 528 -18.32 -28.27 -22.18
C HIS A 528 -18.67 -28.58 -20.72
N MET A 529 -19.49 -27.74 -20.08
CA MET A 529 -19.88 -27.95 -18.68
C MET A 529 -20.92 -29.06 -18.51
N LYS A 530 -21.85 -29.23 -19.46
CA LYS A 530 -22.77 -30.39 -19.50
C LYS A 530 -22.05 -31.71 -19.77
N GLY A 531 -20.93 -31.67 -20.51
CA GLY A 531 -20.05 -32.82 -20.74
C GLY A 531 -19.28 -33.25 -19.48
N MET A 532 -18.78 -32.30 -18.69
CA MET A 532 -18.00 -32.57 -17.46
C MET A 532 -18.86 -33.19 -16.34
N SER A 533 -20.11 -32.74 -16.18
CA SER A 533 -21.06 -33.29 -15.19
C SER A 533 -21.42 -34.77 -15.40
N ARG A 534 -21.11 -35.38 -16.56
CA ARG A 534 -21.31 -36.82 -16.80
C ARG A 534 -20.07 -37.67 -16.46
N SER A 535 -18.91 -37.05 -16.25
CA SER A 535 -17.61 -37.71 -16.02
C SER A 535 -17.21 -37.74 -14.53
N GLU A 536 -17.68 -36.79 -13.72
CA GLU A 536 -17.27 -36.61 -12.32
C GLU A 536 -18.16 -37.32 -11.27
N ASN A 537 -18.56 -38.57 -11.54
CA ASN A 537 -19.04 -39.46 -10.46
C ASN A 537 -17.90 -40.24 -9.77
N SER A 538 -16.65 -39.84 -9.98
CA SER A 538 -15.52 -40.40 -9.25
C SER A 538 -14.39 -39.39 -9.06
N ARG A 539 -13.99 -39.21 -7.79
CA ARG A 539 -12.82 -38.47 -7.25
C ARG A 539 -13.05 -37.01 -6.87
N ASN A 540 -13.52 -36.84 -5.62
CA ASN A 540 -13.17 -35.69 -4.78
C ASN A 540 -11.64 -35.57 -4.71
N ILE A 541 -11.06 -34.65 -5.48
CA ILE A 541 -9.75 -34.07 -5.20
C ILE A 541 -9.97 -32.58 -5.00
N SER A 542 -9.91 -32.19 -3.73
CA SER A 542 -9.84 -30.83 -3.23
C SER A 542 -8.77 -30.04 -3.98
N SER A 543 -9.17 -28.98 -4.68
CA SER A 543 -8.26 -27.94 -5.15
C SER A 543 -8.56 -26.62 -4.43
N GLY A 544 -7.77 -26.35 -3.38
CA GLY A 544 -7.17 -25.06 -3.04
C GLY A 544 -7.99 -23.79 -2.80
N LEU A 545 -9.32 -23.77 -2.93
CA LEU A 545 -10.13 -22.60 -2.55
C LEU A 545 -11.18 -23.02 -1.52
N PRO A 546 -11.16 -22.48 -0.28
CA PRO A 546 -12.30 -22.61 0.61
C PRO A 546 -13.54 -22.03 -0.08
N GLN A 547 -14.65 -22.76 -0.04
CA GLN A 547 -15.96 -22.34 -0.54
C GLN A 547 -16.33 -20.98 0.09
N LEU A 548 -16.14 -19.91 -0.69
CA LEU A 548 -16.09 -18.54 -0.17
C LEU A 548 -17.40 -17.76 -0.34
N MET A 549 -18.47 -18.44 -0.77
CA MET A 549 -19.82 -17.87 -0.80
C MET A 549 -20.81 -18.90 -0.28
N GLY A 550 -21.53 -18.53 0.77
CA GLY A 550 -22.76 -19.23 1.14
C GLY A 550 -23.69 -19.28 -0.07
N ASN A 551 -23.99 -20.49 -0.55
CA ASN A 551 -25.16 -20.86 -1.34
C ASN A 551 -25.53 -20.07 -2.62
N ALA A 552 -24.72 -19.14 -3.15
CA ALA A 552 -25.03 -18.42 -4.40
C ALA A 552 -24.50 -19.10 -5.68
N HIS A 553 -23.50 -19.98 -5.59
CA HIS A 553 -22.91 -20.65 -6.76
C HIS A 553 -23.67 -21.92 -7.20
N ARG A 554 -25.00 -21.83 -7.27
CA ARG A 554 -25.85 -22.75 -8.04
C ARG A 554 -26.23 -22.17 -9.41
N GLY A 555 -25.43 -21.24 -9.94
CA GLY A 555 -25.62 -20.65 -11.26
C GLY A 555 -24.94 -21.45 -12.37
N ASP A 556 -25.58 -21.50 -13.55
CA ASP A 556 -24.97 -21.97 -14.80
C ASP A 556 -23.70 -21.16 -15.10
N ALA A 557 -22.57 -21.81 -15.38
CA ALA A 557 -21.30 -21.14 -15.64
C ALA A 557 -21.38 -20.18 -16.86
N ALA A 558 -22.31 -20.49 -17.78
CA ALA A 558 -22.66 -19.61 -18.89
C ALA A 558 -23.31 -18.28 -18.42
N LEU A 559 -24.13 -18.31 -17.38
CA LEU A 559 -24.78 -17.11 -16.83
C LEU A 559 -23.76 -16.18 -16.18
N GLU A 560 -22.83 -16.73 -15.40
CA GLU A 560 -21.75 -15.94 -14.79
C GLU A 560 -20.85 -15.33 -15.88
N PHE A 561 -20.48 -16.08 -16.92
CA PHE A 561 -19.74 -15.51 -18.05
C PHE A 561 -20.47 -14.32 -18.71
N ILE A 562 -21.78 -14.45 -18.95
CA ILE A 562 -22.60 -13.37 -19.53
C ILE A 562 -22.58 -12.13 -18.65
N LYS A 563 -22.77 -12.29 -17.33
CA LYS A 563 -22.77 -11.16 -16.39
C LYS A 563 -21.46 -10.36 -16.46
N TYR A 564 -20.33 -11.05 -16.40
CA TYR A 564 -19.01 -10.43 -16.30
C TYR A 564 -18.64 -9.76 -17.63
N VAL A 565 -18.84 -10.43 -18.77
CA VAL A 565 -18.56 -9.83 -20.07
C VAL A 565 -19.48 -8.64 -20.34
N CYS A 566 -20.78 -8.75 -20.07
CA CYS A 566 -21.71 -7.63 -20.28
C CYS A 566 -21.40 -6.45 -19.36
N ALA A 567 -20.94 -6.69 -18.13
CA ALA A 567 -20.50 -5.62 -17.22
C ALA A 567 -19.30 -4.85 -17.80
N VAL A 568 -18.29 -5.57 -18.33
CA VAL A 568 -17.12 -4.95 -18.97
C VAL A 568 -17.49 -4.19 -20.24
N LEU A 569 -18.37 -4.75 -21.08
CA LEU A 569 -18.86 -4.06 -22.28
C LEU A 569 -19.66 -2.80 -21.95
N ALA A 570 -20.43 -2.81 -20.86
CA ALA A 570 -21.24 -1.68 -20.42
C ALA A 570 -20.42 -0.49 -19.89
N LEU A 571 -19.12 -0.68 -19.61
CA LEU A 571 -18.19 0.42 -19.28
C LEU A 571 -18.12 1.45 -20.40
N ASP A 572 -18.31 1.02 -21.65
CA ASP A 572 -18.39 1.95 -22.76
C ASP A 572 -19.79 2.57 -22.86
N GLN A 573 -19.91 3.81 -22.36
CA GLN A 573 -21.16 4.56 -22.38
C GLN A 573 -21.72 4.76 -23.80
N SER A 574 -20.86 4.77 -24.83
CA SER A 574 -21.29 5.04 -26.21
C SER A 574 -22.11 3.90 -26.83
N VAL A 575 -22.00 2.68 -26.29
CA VAL A 575 -22.60 1.45 -26.85
C VAL A 575 -23.53 0.74 -25.88
N GLN A 576 -23.94 1.42 -24.81
CA GLN A 576 -24.79 0.81 -23.78
C GLN A 576 -26.04 0.19 -24.38
N HIS A 577 -26.76 0.90 -25.26
CA HIS A 577 -28.00 0.40 -25.85
C HIS A 577 -27.81 -0.94 -26.61
N GLU A 578 -26.75 -1.04 -27.40
CA GLU A 578 -26.41 -2.27 -28.14
C GLU A 578 -26.03 -3.41 -27.17
N VAL A 579 -25.28 -3.10 -26.11
CA VAL A 579 -24.93 -4.06 -25.06
C VAL A 579 -26.16 -4.52 -24.28
N TRP A 580 -27.13 -3.64 -24.02
CA TRP A 580 -28.43 -3.99 -23.41
C TRP A 580 -29.19 -5.01 -24.26
N VAL A 581 -29.29 -4.78 -25.57
CA VAL A 581 -29.94 -5.72 -26.52
C VAL A 581 -29.20 -7.06 -26.55
N LEU A 582 -27.88 -7.04 -26.61
CA LEU A 582 -27.02 -8.22 -26.57
C LEU A 582 -27.25 -9.04 -25.29
N ARG A 583 -27.19 -8.39 -24.12
CA ARG A 583 -27.42 -9.01 -22.81
C ARG A 583 -28.80 -9.68 -22.76
N LYS A 584 -29.84 -9.01 -23.25
CA LYS A 584 -31.20 -9.57 -23.32
C LYS A 584 -31.26 -10.83 -24.19
N ASN A 585 -30.60 -10.82 -25.34
CA ASN A 585 -30.54 -11.99 -26.23
C ASN A 585 -29.79 -13.17 -25.59
N LEU A 586 -28.69 -12.89 -24.90
CA LEU A 586 -27.89 -13.89 -24.19
C LEU A 586 -28.65 -14.50 -22.99
N LEU A 587 -29.32 -13.69 -22.18
CA LEU A 587 -30.14 -14.17 -21.05
C LEU A 587 -31.33 -15.03 -21.54
N LYS A 588 -31.97 -14.62 -22.63
CA LYS A 588 -33.04 -15.42 -23.27
C LYS A 588 -32.52 -16.77 -23.75
N TYR A 589 -31.28 -16.85 -24.22
CA TYR A 589 -30.65 -18.09 -24.66
C TYR A 589 -30.40 -19.07 -23.50
N VAL A 590 -30.00 -18.57 -22.33
CA VAL A 590 -29.80 -19.37 -21.10
C VAL A 590 -31.11 -19.63 -20.34
N GLY A 591 -32.21 -18.96 -20.72
CA GLY A 591 -33.54 -19.15 -20.11
C GLY A 591 -33.77 -18.35 -18.83
N VAL A 592 -32.96 -17.31 -18.59
CA VAL A 592 -33.05 -16.44 -17.40
C VAL A 592 -33.78 -15.15 -17.76
N ARG A 593 -34.60 -14.64 -16.83
CA ARG A 593 -35.32 -13.36 -17.02
C ARG A 593 -34.37 -12.18 -16.79
N GLU A 594 -34.58 -11.10 -17.55
CA GLU A 594 -33.72 -9.91 -17.57
C GLU A 594 -33.56 -9.23 -16.20
N PHE A 595 -34.64 -9.16 -15.42
CA PHE A 595 -34.69 -8.54 -14.10
C PHE A 595 -34.71 -9.55 -12.95
N ALA A 596 -34.29 -10.80 -13.21
CA ALA A 596 -34.12 -11.76 -12.12
C ALA A 596 -32.93 -11.30 -11.25
N PRO A 597 -33.00 -11.44 -9.92
CA PRO A 597 -31.87 -11.12 -9.05
C PRO A 597 -30.64 -11.98 -9.42
N GLU A 598 -30.87 -13.20 -9.90
CA GLU A 598 -29.83 -14.09 -10.40
C GLU A 598 -29.15 -13.60 -11.68
N ALA A 599 -29.69 -12.62 -12.41
CA ALA A 599 -29.10 -12.06 -13.63
C ALA A 599 -28.25 -10.82 -13.35
N GLU A 600 -28.43 -10.18 -12.20
CA GLU A 600 -27.71 -8.96 -11.84
C GLU A 600 -26.22 -9.25 -11.65
N PHE A 601 -25.37 -8.33 -12.13
CA PHE A 601 -23.94 -8.40 -11.87
C PHE A 601 -23.69 -7.73 -10.52
N HIS A 602 -23.21 -8.51 -9.57
CA HIS A 602 -22.65 -8.01 -8.33
C HIS A 602 -21.14 -8.18 -8.41
N ASP A 603 -20.40 -7.10 -8.19
CA ASP A 603 -18.95 -7.16 -8.14
C ASP A 603 -18.52 -8.06 -6.96
N PRO A 604 -17.89 -9.21 -7.20
CA PRO A 604 -17.43 -10.10 -6.14
C PRO A 604 -16.18 -9.54 -5.41
N CYS A 605 -15.56 -8.49 -5.94
CA CYS A 605 -14.28 -7.99 -5.47
C CYS A 605 -14.48 -7.07 -4.27
N HIS A 606 -14.53 -7.65 -3.07
CA HIS A 606 -14.30 -6.89 -1.86
C HIS A 606 -12.79 -6.63 -1.71
N SER A 607 -12.35 -5.38 -1.87
CA SER A 607 -10.99 -4.97 -1.54
C SER A 607 -10.91 -4.51 -0.09
N PHE A 608 -9.81 -4.87 0.57
CA PHE A 608 -9.41 -4.21 1.80
C PHE A 608 -7.92 -3.93 1.73
N VAL A 609 -7.59 -2.64 1.74
CA VAL A 609 -6.21 -2.16 1.71
C VAL A 609 -5.81 -1.82 3.14
N LEU A 610 -4.75 -2.46 3.64
CA LEU A 610 -4.10 -2.11 4.87
C LEU A 610 -3.05 -1.02 4.55
N PRO A 611 -3.26 0.23 4.98
CA PRO A 611 -2.36 1.32 4.62
C PRO A 611 -1.04 1.28 5.41
N ASN A 612 0.01 1.85 4.84
CA ASN A 612 1.30 2.15 5.48
C ASN A 612 1.98 0.95 6.17
N VAL A 613 1.93 -0.25 5.58
CA VAL A 613 2.58 -1.42 6.18
C VAL A 613 4.09 -1.31 6.06
N ILE A 614 4.78 -1.38 7.20
CA ILE A 614 6.22 -1.13 7.32
C ILE A 614 7.01 -2.42 7.18
N PHE A 615 8.09 -2.37 6.40
CA PHE A 615 9.12 -3.38 6.37
C PHE A 615 10.16 -3.12 7.48
N SER A 616 10.29 -4.05 8.44
CA SER A 616 11.17 -3.90 9.61
C SER A 616 12.67 -3.83 9.30
N TYR A 617 13.10 -4.21 8.09
CA TYR A 617 14.50 -4.28 7.70
C TYR A 617 14.95 -3.13 6.80
N CYS A 618 14.21 -2.83 5.71
CA CYS A 618 14.50 -1.65 4.89
C CYS A 618 13.90 -0.35 5.43
N ASN A 619 12.95 -0.43 6.37
CA ASN A 619 12.11 0.70 6.73
C ASN A 619 11.44 1.34 5.50
N ASP A 620 11.10 0.54 4.50
CA ASP A 620 10.20 0.97 3.43
C ASP A 620 8.75 0.71 3.86
N HIS A 621 7.78 1.28 3.15
CA HIS A 621 6.36 1.13 3.46
C HIS A 621 5.52 0.94 2.19
N ARG A 622 4.46 0.15 2.30
CA ARG A 622 3.54 -0.11 1.20
C ARG A 622 2.12 -0.33 1.73
N ASP A 623 1.15 0.14 0.98
CA ASP A 623 -0.26 -0.24 1.17
C ASP A 623 -0.47 -1.66 0.64
N LEU A 624 -0.91 -2.58 1.49
CA LEU A 624 -1.14 -3.98 1.14
C LEU A 624 -2.61 -4.24 0.87
N ASP A 625 -2.95 -4.72 -0.33
CA ASP A 625 -4.29 -5.22 -0.60
C ASP A 625 -4.37 -6.71 -0.28
N LEU A 626 -5.00 -7.04 0.84
CA LEU A 626 -5.09 -8.40 1.35
C LEU A 626 -5.96 -9.34 0.49
N CYS A 627 -6.79 -8.78 -0.40
CA CYS A 627 -7.69 -9.52 -1.26
C CYS A 627 -7.08 -9.76 -2.66
N HIS A 628 -6.24 -8.84 -3.13
CA HIS A 628 -5.80 -8.79 -4.53
C HIS A 628 -4.28 -9.00 -4.75
N ASP A 629 -3.43 -8.76 -3.75
CA ASP A 629 -1.97 -8.90 -3.91
C ASP A 629 -1.57 -10.36 -4.10
N SER A 630 -1.16 -10.72 -5.34
CA SER A 630 -0.81 -12.09 -5.76
C SER A 630 0.21 -12.77 -4.83
N ASP A 631 1.20 -12.04 -4.34
CA ASP A 631 2.22 -12.54 -3.41
C ASP A 631 1.62 -12.96 -2.07
N LEU A 632 0.65 -12.19 -1.56
CA LEU A 632 -0.11 -12.54 -0.37
C LEU A 632 -1.04 -13.74 -0.62
N LEU A 633 -1.50 -13.94 -1.85
CA LEU A 633 -2.37 -15.06 -2.21
C LEU A 633 -1.64 -16.41 -2.24
N THR A 634 -0.32 -16.41 -2.42
CA THR A 634 0.53 -17.61 -2.42
C THR A 634 1.05 -17.99 -1.02
N GLU A 635 0.50 -17.41 0.05
CA GLU A 635 0.95 -17.54 1.46
C GLU A 635 2.39 -17.04 1.72
N GLU A 636 3.04 -16.47 0.70
CA GLU A 636 4.39 -15.93 0.75
C GLU A 636 4.31 -14.41 0.97
N TRP A 637 4.22 -14.01 2.24
CA TRP A 637 4.16 -12.60 2.67
C TRP A 637 5.46 -11.83 2.40
N LEU A 638 5.96 -11.82 1.17
CA LEU A 638 7.26 -11.26 0.82
C LEU A 638 7.21 -9.76 0.57
N SER A 639 8.33 -9.09 0.82
CA SER A 639 8.53 -7.71 0.39
C SER A 639 8.62 -7.60 -1.14
N ALA A 640 7.94 -6.58 -1.68
CA ALA A 640 8.01 -6.23 -3.10
C ALA A 640 9.38 -5.66 -3.51
N VAL A 641 10.19 -5.20 -2.54
CA VAL A 641 11.57 -4.77 -2.79
C VAL A 641 12.42 -6.01 -3.03
N PRO A 642 12.92 -6.26 -4.27
CA PRO A 642 13.64 -7.48 -4.61
C PRO A 642 14.90 -7.68 -3.74
N GLU A 643 15.49 -6.58 -3.30
CA GLU A 643 16.74 -6.54 -2.53
C GLU A 643 16.56 -6.91 -1.05
N CYS A 644 15.37 -6.67 -0.47
CA CYS A 644 15.10 -6.98 0.94
C CYS A 644 14.45 -8.35 1.09
N GLY A 645 13.38 -8.60 0.32
CA GLY A 645 12.64 -9.85 0.27
C GLY A 645 12.24 -10.46 1.62
N GLN A 646 12.30 -9.73 2.73
CA GLN A 646 11.97 -10.25 4.05
C GLN A 646 10.46 -10.51 4.14
N PRO A 647 10.03 -11.65 4.71
CA PRO A 647 8.61 -11.88 4.93
C PRO A 647 8.06 -10.94 6.02
N TYR A 648 6.82 -10.47 5.85
CA TYR A 648 6.10 -9.74 6.90
C TYR A 648 5.88 -10.63 8.12
N ASP A 649 5.91 -10.00 9.28
CA ASP A 649 5.53 -10.63 10.52
C ASP A 649 4.00 -10.82 10.56
N ARG A 650 3.57 -12.06 10.41
CA ARG A 650 2.16 -12.45 10.36
C ARG A 650 1.42 -12.10 11.65
N GLU A 651 2.09 -12.16 12.81
CA GLU A 651 1.47 -11.82 14.10
C GLU A 651 1.19 -10.32 14.20
N VAL A 652 2.13 -9.49 13.73
CA VAL A 652 1.95 -8.04 13.67
C VAL A 652 0.82 -7.67 12.70
N MET A 653 0.74 -8.34 11.56
CA MET A 653 -0.34 -8.12 10.58
C MET A 653 -1.72 -8.54 11.13
N GLU A 654 -1.81 -9.71 11.76
CA GLU A 654 -3.04 -10.18 12.40
C GLU A 654 -3.49 -9.23 13.51
N ASN A 655 -2.56 -8.74 14.35
CA ASN A 655 -2.88 -7.77 15.40
C ASN A 655 -3.38 -6.44 14.81
N ALA A 656 -2.76 -5.92 13.75
CA ALA A 656 -3.23 -4.70 13.09
C ALA A 656 -4.68 -4.85 12.57
N LEU A 657 -5.00 -5.98 11.93
CA LEU A 657 -6.36 -6.26 11.47
C LEU A 657 -7.35 -6.42 12.63
N LEU A 658 -6.93 -7.05 13.73
CA LEU A 658 -7.75 -7.17 14.93
C LEU A 658 -8.09 -5.80 15.53
N GLN A 659 -7.14 -4.87 15.57
CA GLN A 659 -7.40 -3.50 16.04
C GLN A 659 -8.44 -2.82 15.15
N ILE A 660 -8.33 -2.95 13.83
CA ILE A 660 -9.29 -2.38 12.87
C ILE A 660 -10.68 -2.97 13.07
N VAL A 661 -10.80 -4.30 13.19
CA VAL A 661 -12.09 -4.98 13.42
C VAL A 661 -12.74 -4.53 14.73
N ARG A 662 -11.97 -4.46 15.82
CA ARG A 662 -12.46 -3.97 17.12
C ARG A 662 -12.89 -2.51 17.07
N GLN A 663 -12.13 -1.69 16.35
CA GLN A 663 -12.46 -0.30 16.16
C GLN A 663 -13.79 -0.13 15.39
N ARG A 664 -13.98 -0.90 14.32
CA ARG A 664 -15.24 -0.90 13.55
C ARG A 664 -16.42 -1.37 14.38
N GLU A 665 -16.25 -2.45 15.15
CA GLU A 665 -17.28 -2.92 16.08
C GLU A 665 -17.67 -1.81 17.07
N ARG A 666 -16.69 -1.11 17.64
CA ARG A 666 -16.94 -0.02 18.58
C ARG A 666 -17.66 1.16 17.91
N LEU A 667 -17.24 1.56 16.71
CA LEU A 667 -17.89 2.62 15.93
C LEU A 667 -19.34 2.27 15.59
N TYR A 668 -19.64 1.01 15.27
CA TYR A 668 -20.99 0.55 15.01
C TYR A 668 -21.89 0.67 16.26
N HIS A 669 -21.36 0.40 17.45
CA HIS A 669 -22.11 0.54 18.70
C HIS A 669 -22.32 2.01 19.12
N LEU A 670 -21.41 2.91 18.76
CA LEU A 670 -21.44 4.33 19.14
C LEU A 670 -22.02 5.24 18.06
N GLN A 671 -22.44 4.69 16.94
CA GLN A 671 -22.96 5.46 15.82
C GLN A 671 -24.15 6.32 16.19
N ASP A 672 -24.30 7.43 15.47
CA ASP A 672 -25.47 8.28 15.56
C ASP A 672 -26.74 7.56 15.07
N LEU A 673 -27.88 7.98 15.65
CA LEU A 673 -29.20 7.62 15.16
C LEU A 673 -29.77 8.75 14.30
N VAL A 674 -30.33 8.41 13.14
CA VAL A 674 -30.88 9.36 12.18
C VAL A 674 -32.39 9.16 12.03
N CYS A 675 -33.14 10.26 12.00
CA CYS A 675 -34.58 10.20 11.77
C CYS A 675 -34.89 9.78 10.32
N VAL A 676 -35.80 8.83 10.15
CA VAL A 676 -36.22 8.34 8.82
C VAL A 676 -36.94 9.42 7.99
N ARG A 677 -37.63 10.37 8.64
CA ARG A 677 -38.46 11.39 7.96
C ARG A 677 -37.70 12.66 7.61
N CYS A 678 -36.98 13.24 8.57
CA CYS A 678 -36.30 14.52 8.40
C CYS A 678 -34.78 14.41 8.23
N HIS A 679 -34.23 13.19 8.31
CA HIS A 679 -32.79 12.92 8.20
C HIS A 679 -31.90 13.67 9.21
N GLN A 680 -32.49 14.20 10.29
CA GLN A 680 -31.76 14.85 11.37
C GLN A 680 -31.17 13.81 12.33
N VAL A 681 -29.99 14.10 12.85
CA VAL A 681 -29.32 13.31 13.89
C VAL A 681 -30.05 13.46 15.22
N LYS A 682 -30.15 12.37 15.98
CA LYS A 682 -30.77 12.34 17.29
C LYS A 682 -29.91 13.13 18.28
N ALA A 683 -30.39 14.31 18.67
CA ALA A 683 -29.68 15.19 19.60
C ALA A 683 -29.73 14.74 21.08
N ALA A 684 -30.76 13.99 21.49
CA ALA A 684 -30.98 13.65 22.91
C ALA A 684 -31.06 12.12 23.10
N HIS A 685 -30.27 11.56 24.03
CA HIS A 685 -30.17 10.11 24.23
C HIS A 685 -31.50 9.42 24.56
N LEU A 686 -32.34 10.05 25.39
CA LEU A 686 -33.61 9.48 25.88
C LEU A 686 -34.80 9.65 24.91
N ALA A 687 -34.64 10.38 23.81
CA ALA A 687 -35.73 10.61 22.87
C ALA A 687 -36.04 9.34 22.05
N GLU A 688 -37.23 8.77 22.22
CA GLU A 688 -37.67 7.60 21.43
C GLU A 688 -38.04 7.97 19.99
N HIS A 689 -38.61 9.16 19.81
CA HIS A 689 -39.09 9.67 18.53
C HIS A 689 -38.49 11.04 18.24
N CYS A 690 -38.33 11.35 16.96
CA CYS A 690 -37.90 12.68 16.54
C CYS A 690 -38.99 13.72 16.78
N VAL A 691 -38.62 15.00 16.86
CA VAL A 691 -39.54 16.14 16.96
C VAL A 691 -40.57 16.16 15.81
N CYS A 692 -40.22 15.60 14.64
CA CYS A 692 -41.14 15.45 13.50
C CYS A 692 -42.07 14.22 13.59
N GLY A 693 -42.05 13.48 14.71
CA GLY A 693 -42.80 12.24 14.92
C GLY A 693 -42.24 11.04 14.15
N GLY A 694 -41.08 11.15 13.51
CA GLY A 694 -40.41 10.04 12.83
C GLY A 694 -39.64 9.15 13.80
N SER A 695 -39.57 7.84 13.50
CA SER A 695 -38.68 6.91 14.20
C SER A 695 -37.22 7.16 13.84
N PHE A 696 -36.34 6.75 14.73
CA PHE A 696 -34.90 6.76 14.51
C PHE A 696 -34.43 5.40 14.00
N ARG A 697 -33.41 5.42 13.14
CA ARG A 697 -32.65 4.25 12.69
C ARG A 697 -31.15 4.48 12.86
N CYS A 698 -30.38 3.39 12.87
CA CYS A 698 -28.93 3.47 12.80
C CYS A 698 -28.49 4.19 11.50
N LYS A 699 -27.36 4.90 11.57
CA LYS A 699 -26.76 5.53 10.39
C LYS A 699 -26.21 4.47 9.42
N GLU A 700 -25.57 3.44 9.97
CA GLU A 700 -25.14 2.22 9.30
C GLU A 700 -26.06 1.07 9.70
N ASP A 701 -26.67 0.42 8.72
CA ASP A 701 -27.57 -0.72 8.94
C ASP A 701 -26.77 -1.98 9.31
N ALA A 702 -27.39 -2.89 10.07
CA ALA A 702 -26.73 -4.12 10.52
C ALA A 702 -26.24 -5.02 9.37
N SER A 703 -26.99 -5.05 8.26
CA SER A 703 -26.60 -5.83 7.07
C SER A 703 -25.32 -5.30 6.44
N GLU A 704 -25.18 -3.97 6.31
CA GLU A 704 -23.98 -3.33 5.76
C GLU A 704 -22.76 -3.59 6.64
N PHE A 705 -22.92 -3.49 7.96
CA PHE A 705 -21.87 -3.84 8.92
C PHE A 705 -21.46 -5.31 8.80
N HIS A 706 -22.42 -6.23 8.68
CA HIS A 706 -22.13 -7.65 8.51
C HIS A 706 -21.42 -7.97 7.20
N GLU A 707 -21.77 -7.31 6.09
CA GLU A 707 -21.07 -7.44 4.80
C GLU A 707 -19.62 -6.98 4.92
N LYS A 708 -19.36 -5.84 5.58
CA LYS A 708 -17.99 -5.37 5.85
C LYS A 708 -17.20 -6.34 6.73
N MET A 709 -17.82 -6.89 7.77
CA MET A 709 -17.19 -7.92 8.64
C MET A 709 -16.94 -9.24 7.91
N HIS A 710 -17.77 -9.58 6.91
CA HIS A 710 -17.58 -10.76 6.07
C HIS A 710 -16.25 -10.71 5.30
N VAL A 711 -15.84 -9.52 4.84
CA VAL A 711 -14.55 -9.32 4.18
C VAL A 711 -13.39 -9.74 5.08
N PHE A 712 -13.39 -9.33 6.35
CA PHE A 712 -12.34 -9.72 7.30
C PHE A 712 -12.37 -11.22 7.62
N LEU A 713 -13.56 -11.83 7.72
CA LEU A 713 -13.65 -13.28 7.91
C LEU A 713 -13.07 -14.05 6.72
N ASN A 714 -13.32 -13.57 5.50
CA ASN A 714 -12.76 -14.14 4.28
C ASN A 714 -11.24 -14.02 4.26
N ILE A 715 -10.70 -12.85 4.60
CA ILE A 715 -9.25 -12.63 4.72
C ILE A 715 -8.66 -13.57 5.78
N ALA A 716 -9.28 -13.65 6.96
CA ALA A 716 -8.82 -14.50 8.04
C ALA A 716 -8.78 -15.99 7.65
N SER A 717 -9.84 -16.47 6.99
CA SER A 717 -9.95 -17.86 6.53
C SER A 717 -8.92 -18.17 5.43
N ARG A 718 -8.69 -17.24 4.50
CA ARG A 718 -7.74 -17.40 3.40
C ARG A 718 -6.29 -17.38 3.89
N GLN A 719 -5.98 -16.46 4.80
CA GLN A 719 -4.63 -16.28 5.36
C GLN A 719 -4.39 -17.12 6.62
N LYS A 720 -5.35 -17.96 7.04
CA LYS A 720 -5.25 -18.81 8.25
C LYS A 720 -4.92 -18.01 9.53
N PHE A 721 -5.48 -16.81 9.68
CA PHE A 721 -5.38 -16.00 10.89
C PHE A 721 -6.41 -16.46 11.92
N GLN A 722 -5.97 -17.20 12.93
CA GLN A 722 -6.84 -17.88 13.89
C GLN A 722 -7.59 -16.89 14.78
N LEU A 723 -6.88 -15.92 15.37
CA LEU A 723 -7.48 -14.94 16.29
C LEU A 723 -8.44 -14.01 15.54
N LEU A 724 -8.06 -13.59 14.32
CA LEU A 724 -8.94 -12.76 13.49
C LEU A 724 -10.21 -13.52 13.09
N GLN A 725 -10.10 -14.80 12.75
CA GLN A 725 -11.24 -15.65 12.40
C GLN A 725 -12.18 -15.85 13.61
N GLU A 726 -11.63 -16.14 14.78
CA GLU A 726 -12.41 -16.27 16.02
C GLU A 726 -13.12 -14.96 16.37
N CYS A 727 -12.42 -13.83 16.33
CA CYS A 727 -12.98 -12.51 16.64
C CYS A 727 -14.12 -12.14 15.67
N THR A 728 -13.89 -12.25 14.35
CA THR A 728 -14.89 -11.89 13.34
C THR A 728 -16.10 -12.84 13.32
N SER A 729 -15.90 -14.14 13.56
CA SER A 729 -17.01 -15.09 13.70
C SER A 729 -17.83 -14.85 14.97
N TRP A 730 -17.17 -14.47 16.07
CA TRP A 730 -17.82 -14.10 17.32
C TRP A 730 -18.68 -12.83 17.18
N ILE A 731 -18.17 -11.78 16.52
CA ILE A 731 -18.94 -10.54 16.26
C ILE A 731 -20.17 -10.83 15.38
N ARG A 732 -20.07 -11.79 14.45
CA ARG A 732 -21.16 -12.13 13.50
C ARG A 732 -22.25 -13.03 14.07
N THR A 733 -22.06 -13.64 15.24
CA THR A 733 -23.06 -14.58 15.77
C THR A 733 -24.29 -13.80 16.25
N GLU A 734 -25.41 -13.91 15.50
CA GLU A 734 -26.65 -13.12 15.64
C GLU A 734 -27.28 -13.13 17.04
N ASP A 735 -26.97 -14.14 17.86
CA ASP A 735 -27.63 -14.35 19.15
C ASP A 735 -27.26 -13.32 20.24
N ARG A 736 -26.26 -12.44 20.02
CA ARG A 736 -25.83 -11.48 21.05
C ARG A 736 -25.93 -9.99 20.71
N LEU A 737 -25.83 -9.58 19.46
CA LEU A 737 -26.10 -8.19 19.06
C LEU A 737 -27.56 -7.81 19.36
N ASN A 738 -28.50 -8.73 19.11
CA ASN A 738 -29.90 -8.56 19.50
C ASN A 738 -30.13 -8.65 21.02
N LEU A 739 -29.25 -9.33 21.77
CA LEU A 739 -29.35 -9.45 23.23
C LEU A 739 -28.86 -8.17 23.92
N ALA A 740 -27.81 -7.52 23.42
CA ALA A 740 -27.33 -6.23 23.91
C ALA A 740 -28.35 -5.12 23.65
N VAL A 741 -28.96 -5.09 22.46
CA VAL A 741 -30.05 -4.15 22.12
C VAL A 741 -31.34 -4.43 22.92
N LYS A 742 -31.62 -5.69 23.28
CA LYS A 742 -32.75 -6.04 24.16
C LYS A 742 -32.49 -5.72 25.63
N LEU A 743 -31.24 -5.83 26.12
CA LEU A 743 -30.89 -5.51 27.50
C LEU A 743 -30.91 -4.01 27.79
N PHE A 744 -30.71 -3.15 26.79
CA PHE A 744 -30.87 -1.69 26.92
C PHE A 744 -32.31 -1.19 26.69
N LYS A 745 -33.22 -2.06 26.25
CA LYS A 745 -34.66 -1.77 26.11
C LYS A 745 -35.51 -2.40 27.23
N GLY A 746 -34.88 -2.90 28.30
CA GLY A 746 -35.52 -3.49 29.47
C GLY A 746 -35.68 -2.51 30.61
#